data_AF-A0A2R6RR63-F1
#
_entry.id   AF-A0A2R6RR63-F1
#
_cell.length_a   1.000
_cell.length_b   1.000
_cell.length_c   1.000
_cell.angle_alpha   90.00
_cell.angle_beta   90.00
_cell.angle_gamma   90.00
#
_symmetry.space_group_name_H-M   'P 1'
#
loop_
_entity.id
_entity.type
_entity.pdbx_description
1 polymer ?
#
loop_
_entity_poly.entity_id
_entity_poly.type
_entity_poly.pdbx_seq_one_letter_code
_entity_poly.pdbx_strand_id
1 'polypeptide(L)'
;MVFSRIVKIVSAAATRFSAQKSSALPYVSSGLSPPANYVHDYANSKLKNNLRLSSSLQDLSVYRHLDPEGGDFDSGSDASLIHAKQHHVLQSGNGGSSFSKEKASPRSPRVQKKWVRVFMVLLCLLLFAVLLFELQFYNSNWSQGKPKFYVVIDCGSTGTRVYVYQATVNHKKDGSLPFLLRSLPEGFQRKPSLQSGRAYNRMETEPGFDKLVHNVSGLKGAIKPLIRWAEEQIPKHAHKTTSLFLYATAGVRRLPSSDSQWLLEKAWSILKNSSFLCQREWIKSISGMEEAYYGWIALNYHTGILGTIPKKATFGALDLGGSSLQITFENEQVHNDTNLKLSIGPVSHHLSAYSLSGYGLNDAFDKSVVHLLKRFLKITNADLASGNIEIKHPCLQSGYKEDYFCSQCASIYKGVGSPLSGGIGLGKGGKPGVPIHLIGAPKWEECRELAKVSVNLSEWSDQNPGIDCGLKPCALADNLPRPYGQFYAMSGFFVVYRFFNVSSDSTLDDVLEKGQEFCEKTWDTAKNSVAPQPFIEQYCFRAPYIVFLLREGLHITERQVIIGSGSITWTLGAALLEAGKAFSTRAVLHSYEIFQMKIKPVTLFAILFASIFSLICALSFVANWMPRFFRRPYLPLFRHNNASSTSVLNIPTPFRFQCLSSGTLLYKTLACGKNFYGNLLF
;
A
#
# COMPACT_ATOMS: atom_id res chain seq x y z
N MET A 1 -61.70 -1.26 -7.12
CA MET A 1 -61.45 0.10 -7.66
C MET A 1 -60.78 1.07 -6.66
N VAL A 2 -59.97 0.60 -5.69
CA VAL A 2 -59.25 1.47 -4.72
C VAL A 2 -57.72 1.25 -4.74
N PHE A 3 -57.22 0.18 -5.35
CA PHE A 3 -55.78 -0.11 -5.44
C PHE A 3 -55.06 0.48 -6.67
N SER A 4 -55.77 1.07 -7.66
CA SER A 4 -55.11 1.68 -8.83
C SER A 4 -54.77 3.17 -8.67
N ARG A 5 -55.28 3.85 -7.62
CA ARG A 5 -54.97 5.26 -7.33
C ARG A 5 -53.71 5.45 -6.48
N ILE A 6 -53.31 4.45 -5.68
CA ILE A 6 -52.11 4.54 -4.83
C ILE A 6 -50.82 4.36 -5.66
N VAL A 7 -50.85 3.51 -6.70
CA VAL A 7 -49.71 3.30 -7.61
C VAL A 7 -49.39 4.57 -8.44
N LYS A 8 -50.38 5.39 -8.79
CA LYS A 8 -50.16 6.66 -9.51
C LYS A 8 -49.59 7.78 -8.64
N ILE A 9 -49.81 7.76 -7.33
CA ILE A 9 -49.26 8.78 -6.40
C ILE A 9 -47.79 8.47 -6.07
N VAL A 10 -47.43 7.19 -5.95
CA VAL A 10 -46.03 6.80 -5.67
C VAL A 10 -45.14 6.95 -6.91
N SER A 11 -45.68 6.78 -8.13
CA SER A 11 -44.90 6.96 -9.36
C SER A 11 -44.62 8.43 -9.71
N ALA A 12 -45.44 9.39 -9.23
CA ALA A 12 -45.23 10.82 -9.47
C ALA A 12 -44.19 11.46 -8.53
N ALA A 13 -43.88 10.82 -7.39
CA ALA A 13 -42.86 11.28 -6.45
C ALA A 13 -41.44 10.80 -6.83
N ALA A 14 -41.31 9.68 -7.55
CA ALA A 14 -40.02 9.14 -7.98
C ALA A 14 -39.40 9.91 -9.17
N THR A 15 -40.20 10.58 -10.00
CA THR A 15 -39.73 11.39 -11.13
C THR A 15 -39.26 12.82 -10.75
N ARG A 16 -39.32 13.22 -9.48
CA ARG A 16 -38.82 14.53 -9.01
C ARG A 16 -37.41 14.52 -8.40
N PHE A 17 -36.76 13.36 -8.26
CA PHE A 17 -35.39 13.25 -7.73
C PHE A 17 -34.33 12.82 -8.74
N SER A 18 -34.66 12.66 -10.03
CA SER A 18 -33.68 12.47 -11.10
C SER A 18 -33.95 13.41 -12.28
N ALA A 19 -33.54 14.68 -12.15
CA ALA A 19 -33.40 15.58 -13.27
C ALA A 19 -32.03 16.27 -13.16
N GLN A 20 -31.10 15.74 -13.94
CA GLN A 20 -29.76 16.27 -14.18
C GLN A 20 -29.90 17.56 -14.98
N LYS A 21 -29.45 18.69 -14.43
CA LYS A 21 -29.38 19.97 -15.15
C LYS A 21 -27.97 20.16 -15.69
N SER A 22 -27.85 20.12 -17.01
CA SER A 22 -26.67 20.55 -17.77
C SER A 22 -26.54 22.07 -17.72
N SER A 23 -25.36 22.57 -17.39
CA SER A 23 -24.95 23.94 -17.74
C SER A 23 -23.44 23.98 -18.02
N ALA A 24 -23.11 24.40 -19.23
CA ALA A 24 -21.78 24.64 -19.75
C ALA A 24 -21.21 25.99 -19.26
N LEU A 25 -19.87 26.08 -19.30
CA LEU A 25 -18.99 27.28 -19.27
C LEU A 25 -18.73 27.95 -17.89
N PRO A 26 -17.63 28.72 -17.74
CA PRO A 26 -16.22 28.32 -17.75
C PRO A 26 -15.53 28.70 -16.41
N TYR A 27 -14.59 27.89 -15.91
CA TYR A 27 -13.90 28.24 -14.65
C TYR A 27 -12.76 29.24 -14.90
N VAL A 28 -13.04 30.49 -14.53
CA VAL A 28 -12.11 31.62 -14.45
C VAL A 28 -11.29 31.52 -13.17
N SER A 29 -9.97 31.73 -13.32
CA SER A 29 -8.98 31.87 -12.26
C SER A 29 -9.34 33.03 -11.32
N SER A 30 -9.54 32.73 -10.03
CA SER A 30 -9.61 33.75 -8.97
C SER A 30 -8.34 33.68 -8.12
N GLY A 31 -7.38 34.54 -8.46
CA GLY A 31 -6.31 34.92 -7.55
C GLY A 31 -6.87 35.71 -6.37
N LEU A 32 -6.46 35.33 -5.17
CA LEU A 32 -6.63 36.12 -3.96
C LEU A 32 -5.28 36.15 -3.25
N SER A 33 -4.72 37.36 -3.22
CA SER A 33 -3.48 37.77 -2.57
C SER A 33 -3.55 37.56 -1.05
N PRO A 34 -2.46 37.15 -0.37
CA PRO A 34 -2.38 37.20 1.08
C PRO A 34 -2.05 38.62 1.56
N PRO A 35 -2.52 39.02 2.76
CA PRO A 35 -2.21 40.33 3.32
C PRO A 35 -0.77 40.41 3.80
N ALA A 36 -0.20 41.61 3.68
CA ALA A 36 1.14 41.98 4.07
C ALA A 36 1.30 42.14 5.59
N ASN A 37 2.58 42.02 6.00
CA ASN A 37 3.21 42.47 7.24
C ASN A 37 3.03 41.59 8.49
N TYR A 38 4.13 41.00 8.97
CA TYR A 38 5.02 41.72 9.88
C TYR A 38 6.38 41.02 9.98
N VAL A 39 7.42 41.85 9.89
CA VAL A 39 8.84 41.53 10.04
C VAL A 39 9.14 41.33 11.52
N HIS A 40 9.81 40.23 11.88
CA HIS A 40 10.72 40.22 13.02
C HIS A 40 11.95 39.38 12.69
N ASP A 41 13.05 40.11 12.44
CA ASP A 41 14.42 39.65 12.56
C ASP A 41 14.66 39.08 13.95
N TYR A 42 15.32 37.92 14.03
CA TYR A 42 16.37 37.67 15.02
C TYR A 42 17.33 36.60 14.52
N ALA A 43 18.60 37.01 14.37
CA ALA A 43 19.75 36.18 14.05
C ALA A 43 20.42 35.63 15.32
N ASN A 44 21.23 34.57 15.13
CA ASN A 44 22.28 33.99 16.03
C ASN A 44 21.79 33.13 17.23
N SER A 45 22.41 32.04 17.69
CA SER A 45 23.65 31.29 17.35
C SER A 45 23.67 29.89 18.02
N LYS A 46 24.55 29.01 17.52
CA LYS A 46 25.36 27.95 18.17
C LYS A 46 24.98 27.31 19.53
N LEU A 47 24.80 25.97 19.45
CA LEU A 47 25.58 24.89 20.10
C LEU A 47 25.29 24.39 21.56
N LYS A 48 25.07 23.05 21.62
CA LYS A 48 25.46 22.02 22.63
C LYS A 48 24.59 21.70 23.88
N ASN A 49 24.00 20.49 23.78
CA ASN A 49 24.07 19.32 24.69
C ASN A 49 23.34 19.22 26.06
N ASN A 50 22.66 18.06 26.17
CA ASN A 50 22.44 17.15 27.32
C ASN A 50 21.15 17.26 28.19
N LEU A 51 20.28 16.24 28.03
CA LEU A 51 19.60 15.36 29.04
C LEU A 51 18.94 16.01 30.30
N ARG A 52 17.81 15.58 30.89
CA ARG A 52 16.73 14.58 30.70
C ARG A 52 15.71 14.79 31.86
N LEU A 53 14.48 14.27 31.70
CA LEU A 53 13.48 13.81 32.71
C LEU A 53 12.53 14.79 33.44
N SER A 54 11.25 14.67 33.05
CA SER A 54 9.98 14.66 33.82
C SER A 54 9.80 15.53 35.07
N SER A 55 8.65 16.21 35.15
CA SER A 55 7.50 15.78 35.96
C SER A 55 6.38 16.83 35.96
N SER A 56 5.16 16.34 36.21
CA SER A 56 4.04 17.01 36.89
C SER A 56 3.42 18.30 36.33
N LEU A 57 2.19 18.11 35.86
CA LEU A 57 0.97 18.83 36.23
C LEU A 57 1.04 19.93 37.31
N GLN A 58 0.29 20.99 36.94
CA GLN A 58 -0.39 22.04 37.71
C GLN A 58 0.43 23.27 38.12
N ASP A 59 0.05 24.39 37.51
CA ASP A 59 -0.27 25.60 38.27
C ASP A 59 -1.42 26.38 37.61
N LEU A 60 -2.43 26.67 38.42
CA LEU A 60 -3.50 27.63 38.22
C LEU A 60 -3.19 28.82 39.12
N SER A 61 -3.34 30.06 38.63
CA SER A 61 -4.00 31.12 39.40
C SER A 61 -4.15 32.41 38.59
N VAL A 62 -5.15 33.21 39.01
CA VAL A 62 -5.43 34.65 38.85
C VAL A 62 -6.91 34.81 38.46
N TYR A 63 -7.84 35.42 39.22
CA TYR A 63 -7.72 36.40 40.31
C TYR A 63 -9.06 36.63 41.07
N ARG A 64 -8.91 37.04 42.36
CA ARG A 64 -9.69 38.01 43.18
C ARG A 64 -11.17 37.76 43.55
N HIS A 65 -11.69 38.17 44.71
CA HIS A 65 -11.19 38.54 46.05
C HIS A 65 -12.44 38.91 46.91
N LEU A 66 -12.26 38.90 48.24
CA LEU A 66 -12.99 39.62 49.31
C LEU A 66 -13.58 38.69 50.41
N ASP A 67 -12.72 38.22 51.32
CA ASP A 67 -12.46 38.77 52.68
C ASP A 67 -13.63 39.26 53.56
N PRO A 68 -13.45 39.37 54.91
CA PRO A 68 -12.48 38.67 55.77
C PRO A 68 -13.01 38.29 57.19
N GLU A 69 -12.06 37.76 57.98
CA GLU A 69 -11.93 37.82 59.45
C GLU A 69 -12.76 36.81 60.28
N GLY A 70 -12.16 35.98 61.13
CA GLY A 70 -10.77 35.86 61.55
C GLY A 70 -10.71 35.09 62.88
N GLY A 71 -9.58 34.42 63.16
CA GLY A 71 -9.18 34.08 64.53
C GLY A 71 -9.13 32.59 64.91
N ASP A 72 -8.10 31.91 64.43
CA ASP A 72 -7.03 31.24 65.22
C ASP A 72 -7.29 30.20 66.34
N PHE A 73 -6.59 29.08 66.11
CA PHE A 73 -5.69 28.29 66.98
C PHE A 73 -6.19 27.51 68.22
N ASP A 74 -6.04 26.19 68.05
CA ASP A 74 -5.29 25.22 68.88
C ASP A 74 -5.84 24.62 70.19
N SER A 75 -5.73 23.28 70.18
CA SER A 75 -5.29 22.39 71.25
C SER A 75 -6.15 22.18 72.51
N GLY A 76 -6.34 20.90 72.83
CA GLY A 76 -5.99 20.38 74.16
C GLY A 76 -7.06 20.35 75.25
N SER A 77 -7.63 19.15 75.43
CA SER A 77 -7.79 18.43 76.72
C SER A 77 -8.50 19.07 77.92
N ASP A 78 -9.49 18.29 78.38
CA ASP A 78 -9.80 17.92 79.76
C ASP A 78 -10.75 18.73 80.66
N ALA A 79 -11.64 17.92 81.26
CA ALA A 79 -12.10 17.93 82.65
C ALA A 79 -13.06 19.06 83.14
N SER A 80 -14.35 18.71 83.07
CA SER A 80 -15.28 18.58 84.21
C SER A 80 -15.59 19.76 85.17
N LEU A 81 -16.91 19.90 85.38
CA LEU A 81 -17.62 20.26 86.63
C LEU A 81 -17.58 21.77 87.01
N ILE A 82 -18.70 22.46 87.29
CA ILE A 82 -19.49 22.37 88.52
C ILE A 82 -20.78 23.24 88.43
N HIS A 83 -21.87 22.72 89.03
CA HIS A 83 -23.04 23.40 89.63
C HIS A 83 -24.14 24.05 88.77
N ALA A 84 -25.40 24.08 89.18
CA ALA A 84 -26.13 23.39 90.24
C ALA A 84 -27.62 23.75 90.14
N LYS A 85 -28.40 22.94 90.87
CA LYS A 85 -29.72 23.16 91.48
C LYS A 85 -30.98 22.87 90.67
N GLN A 86 -32.03 22.24 91.23
CA GLN A 86 -32.29 21.26 92.31
C GLN A 86 -33.82 21.21 92.47
N HIS A 87 -34.30 20.08 92.99
CA HIS A 87 -35.60 19.77 93.62
C HIS A 87 -36.54 18.87 92.80
N HIS A 88 -36.58 17.55 93.05
CA HIS A 88 -37.03 16.76 94.24
C HIS A 88 -38.51 16.32 94.08
N VAL A 89 -38.84 15.02 93.87
CA VAL A 89 -38.88 13.85 94.83
C VAL A 89 -40.31 13.69 95.39
N LEU A 90 -41.11 12.66 95.03
CA LEU A 90 -41.37 11.35 95.71
C LEU A 90 -42.74 10.82 95.19
N GLN A 91 -43.15 9.53 95.16
CA GLN A 91 -42.65 8.24 95.64
C GLN A 91 -43.52 7.08 95.05
N SER A 92 -42.89 5.92 94.83
CA SER A 92 -43.32 4.52 95.08
C SER A 92 -44.65 3.92 94.58
N GLY A 93 -44.54 2.70 94.02
CA GLY A 93 -45.53 1.64 94.26
C GLY A 93 -45.68 0.54 93.20
N ASN A 94 -44.93 -0.56 93.35
CA ASN A 94 -45.18 -1.96 92.97
C ASN A 94 -46.31 -2.37 91.98
N GLY A 95 -45.98 -3.36 91.14
CA GLY A 95 -46.82 -4.57 90.99
C GLY A 95 -47.50 -4.82 89.64
N GLY A 96 -47.04 -5.87 88.95
CA GLY A 96 -47.90 -6.96 88.45
C GLY A 96 -48.99 -6.68 87.40
N SER A 97 -48.76 -7.28 86.22
CA SER A 97 -49.73 -7.99 85.39
C SER A 97 -50.58 -7.25 84.34
N SER A 98 -50.67 -7.94 83.20
CA SER A 98 -51.82 -8.08 82.30
C SER A 98 -52.06 -7.05 81.18
N PHE A 99 -51.96 -7.60 79.96
CA PHE A 99 -52.66 -7.27 78.71
C PHE A 99 -53.42 -5.93 78.58
N SER A 100 -53.01 -5.13 77.59
CA SER A 100 -53.96 -4.59 76.60
C SER A 100 -53.25 -4.19 75.31
N LYS A 101 -53.97 -4.32 74.21
CA LYS A 101 -53.53 -4.34 72.81
C LYS A 101 -54.29 -3.25 72.06
N GLU A 102 -53.65 -2.14 71.72
CA GLU A 102 -54.07 -1.15 70.71
C GLU A 102 -52.83 -0.30 70.36
N LYS A 103 -52.56 0.24 69.18
CA LYS A 103 -53.11 0.20 67.81
C LYS A 103 -51.96 0.76 66.94
N ALA A 104 -51.72 0.20 65.77
CA ALA A 104 -50.68 0.67 64.85
C ALA A 104 -51.11 1.95 64.09
N SER A 105 -50.16 2.86 63.86
CA SER A 105 -50.26 3.95 62.86
C SER A 105 -49.22 3.70 61.74
N PRO A 106 -49.58 3.73 60.44
CA PRO A 106 -48.65 3.44 59.35
C PRO A 106 -48.03 4.73 58.77
N ARG A 107 -46.71 4.88 58.85
CA ARG A 107 -45.94 5.85 58.05
C ARG A 107 -45.41 5.16 56.79
N SER A 108 -45.69 5.75 55.63
CA SER A 108 -45.59 5.17 54.28
C SER A 108 -44.16 4.94 53.74
N PRO A 109 -43.82 3.74 53.21
CA PRO A 109 -42.56 3.47 52.49
C PRO A 109 -42.77 3.35 50.95
N ARG A 110 -43.69 4.12 50.34
CA ARG A 110 -44.08 3.94 48.92
C ARG A 110 -43.47 4.93 47.92
N VAL A 111 -43.03 6.13 48.32
CA VAL A 111 -42.54 7.17 47.38
C VAL A 111 -41.04 7.03 47.07
N GLN A 112 -40.20 6.72 48.06
CA GLN A 112 -38.76 6.48 47.86
C GLN A 112 -38.48 5.32 46.89
N LYS A 113 -39.29 4.25 46.93
CA LYS A 113 -39.13 3.09 46.04
C LYS A 113 -39.45 3.40 44.57
N LYS A 114 -40.25 4.44 44.27
CA LYS A 114 -40.56 4.83 42.88
C LYS A 114 -39.42 5.61 42.23
N TRP A 115 -38.83 6.56 42.93
CA TRP A 115 -37.69 7.35 42.43
C TRP A 115 -36.42 6.50 42.27
N VAL A 116 -36.19 5.54 43.17
CA VAL A 116 -35.10 4.56 43.01
C VAL A 116 -35.28 3.72 41.74
N ARG A 117 -36.51 3.32 41.39
CA ARG A 117 -36.76 2.59 40.13
C ARG A 117 -36.51 3.46 38.89
N VAL A 118 -36.92 4.72 38.91
CA VAL A 118 -36.67 5.65 37.80
C VAL A 118 -35.17 5.91 37.62
N PHE A 119 -34.44 6.12 38.72
CA PHE A 119 -32.98 6.29 38.68
C PHE A 119 -32.27 5.03 38.17
N MET A 120 -32.68 3.84 38.61
CA MET A 120 -32.12 2.58 38.10
C MET A 120 -32.41 2.38 36.61
N VAL A 121 -33.59 2.75 36.12
CA VAL A 121 -33.91 2.69 34.69
C VAL A 121 -33.06 3.68 33.89
N LEU A 122 -32.89 4.91 34.36
CA LEU A 122 -32.04 5.91 33.71
C LEU A 122 -30.56 5.47 33.69
N LEU A 123 -30.05 4.89 34.77
CA LEU A 123 -28.71 4.33 34.83
C LEU A 123 -28.53 3.16 33.85
N CYS A 124 -29.53 2.27 33.74
CA CYS A 124 -29.52 1.20 32.75
C CYS A 124 -29.54 1.73 31.30
N LEU A 125 -30.31 2.78 31.02
CA LEU A 125 -30.34 3.41 29.70
C LEU A 125 -29.01 4.10 29.36
N LEU A 126 -28.38 4.78 30.32
CA LEU A 126 -27.07 5.38 30.15
C LEU A 126 -26.00 4.32 29.86
N LEU A 127 -25.96 3.23 30.64
CA LEU A 127 -25.03 2.13 30.43
C LEU A 127 -25.26 1.45 29.07
N PHE A 128 -26.51 1.33 28.62
CA PHE A 128 -26.84 0.83 27.29
C PHE A 128 -26.33 1.75 26.18
N ALA A 129 -26.49 3.07 26.33
CA ALA A 129 -25.98 4.05 25.37
C ALA A 129 -24.44 4.03 25.28
N VAL A 130 -23.75 3.95 26.41
CA VAL A 130 -22.28 3.81 26.46
C VAL A 130 -21.84 2.51 25.78
N LEU A 131 -22.55 1.40 26.01
CA LEU A 131 -22.28 0.13 25.35
C LEU A 131 -22.48 0.19 23.83
N LEU A 132 -23.54 0.85 23.36
CA LEU A 132 -23.75 1.06 21.93
C LEU A 132 -22.66 1.93 21.32
N PHE A 133 -22.20 2.96 22.03
CA PHE A 133 -21.09 3.82 21.61
C PHE A 133 -19.78 3.04 21.52
N GLU A 134 -19.43 2.26 22.54
CA GLU A 134 -18.25 1.39 22.55
C GLU A 134 -18.34 0.31 21.46
N LEU A 135 -19.51 -0.27 21.23
CA LEU A 135 -19.74 -1.24 20.15
C LEU A 135 -19.57 -0.60 18.78
N GLN A 136 -20.06 0.62 18.58
CA GLN A 136 -19.91 1.38 17.34
C GLN A 136 -18.44 1.79 17.11
N PHE A 137 -17.75 2.24 18.16
CA PHE A 137 -16.34 2.58 18.12
C PHE A 137 -15.47 1.35 17.82
N TYR A 138 -15.73 0.23 18.48
CA TYR A 138 -15.01 -1.03 18.27
C TYR A 138 -15.31 -1.63 16.90
N ASN A 139 -16.56 -1.62 16.42
CA ASN A 139 -16.91 -2.05 15.06
C ASN A 139 -16.24 -1.17 14.01
N SER A 140 -16.20 0.15 14.20
CA SER A 140 -15.51 1.09 13.30
C SER A 140 -14.01 0.77 13.24
N ASN A 141 -13.33 0.68 14.39
CA ASN A 141 -11.90 0.35 14.45
C ASN A 141 -11.56 -1.07 13.98
N TRP A 142 -12.44 -2.04 14.25
CA TRP A 142 -12.26 -3.42 13.82
C TRP A 142 -12.49 -3.59 12.31
N SER A 143 -13.46 -2.86 11.75
CA SER A 143 -13.78 -2.94 10.32
C SER A 143 -12.62 -2.48 9.44
N GLN A 144 -11.92 -1.41 9.80
CA GLN A 144 -10.90 -0.78 8.96
C GLN A 144 -9.64 -1.64 8.74
N GLY A 145 -9.33 -2.58 9.64
CA GLY A 145 -8.07 -3.34 9.61
C GLY A 145 -6.83 -2.43 9.76
N LYS A 146 -5.73 -2.95 10.32
CA LYS A 146 -4.49 -2.17 10.37
C LYS A 146 -3.89 -2.04 8.96
N PRO A 147 -3.52 -0.83 8.50
CA PRO A 147 -2.87 -0.66 7.21
C PRO A 147 -1.54 -1.41 7.17
N LYS A 148 -1.23 -1.99 6.01
CA LYS A 148 0.08 -2.59 5.74
C LYS A 148 0.90 -1.67 4.84
N PHE A 149 2.22 -1.72 5.00
CA PHE A 149 3.11 -0.88 4.22
C PHE A 149 4.11 -1.74 3.46
N TYR A 150 4.46 -1.28 2.27
CA TYR A 150 5.38 -1.94 1.34
C TYR A 150 6.37 -0.89 0.85
N VAL A 151 7.66 -1.18 0.96
CA VAL A 151 8.74 -0.34 0.43
C VAL A 151 9.35 -1.07 -0.76
N VAL A 152 9.35 -0.43 -1.93
CA VAL A 152 9.98 -1.00 -3.14
C VAL A 152 11.10 -0.07 -3.58
N ILE A 153 12.32 -0.60 -3.60
CA ILE A 153 13.51 0.05 -4.13
C ILE A 153 13.71 -0.42 -5.57
N ASP A 154 13.57 0.51 -6.51
CA ASP A 154 13.84 0.32 -7.94
C ASP A 154 15.29 0.68 -8.24
N CYS A 155 16.11 -0.34 -8.50
CA CYS A 155 17.52 -0.20 -8.87
C CYS A 155 17.68 -0.15 -10.40
N GLY A 156 17.29 0.98 -10.99
CA GLY A 156 17.42 1.26 -12.42
C GLY A 156 18.83 1.67 -12.87
N SER A 157 19.06 1.68 -14.19
CA SER A 157 20.37 1.96 -14.80
C SER A 157 20.81 3.43 -14.74
N THR A 158 19.87 4.36 -14.56
CA THR A 158 20.19 5.79 -14.38
C THR A 158 20.36 6.17 -12.91
N GLY A 159 19.65 5.49 -12.01
CA GLY A 159 19.62 5.81 -10.58
C GLY A 159 18.75 4.82 -9.81
N THR A 160 18.77 4.94 -8.48
CA THR A 160 18.01 4.08 -7.56
C THR A 160 16.89 4.88 -6.90
N ARG A 161 15.65 4.38 -6.92
CA ARG A 161 14.46 5.09 -6.39
C ARG A 161 13.80 4.29 -5.30
N VAL A 162 13.07 4.98 -4.42
CA VAL A 162 12.25 4.33 -3.40
C VAL A 162 10.80 4.77 -3.52
N TYR A 163 9.90 3.80 -3.38
CA TYR A 163 8.47 4.01 -3.34
C TYR A 163 7.90 3.36 -2.08
N VAL A 164 7.03 4.10 -1.39
CA VAL A 164 6.30 3.62 -0.23
C VAL A 164 4.84 3.47 -0.61
N TYR A 165 4.28 2.31 -0.33
CA TYR A 165 2.87 2.00 -0.60
C TYR A 165 2.17 1.59 0.68
N GLN A 166 0.94 2.06 0.86
CA GLN A 166 0.07 1.68 1.95
C GLN A 166 -1.14 0.91 1.42
N ALA A 167 -1.30 -0.32 1.89
CA ALA A 167 -2.44 -1.18 1.59
C ALA A 167 -3.49 -1.08 2.71
N THR A 168 -4.74 -0.86 2.32
CA THR A 168 -5.91 -0.80 3.21
C THR A 168 -6.99 -1.74 2.71
N VAL A 169 -7.83 -2.28 3.59
CA VAL A 169 -8.93 -3.16 3.19
C VAL A 169 -9.96 -2.34 2.39
N ASN A 170 -10.37 -2.86 1.25
CA ASN A 170 -11.42 -2.24 0.45
C ASN A 170 -12.78 -2.86 0.84
N HIS A 171 -13.65 -2.04 1.42
CA HIS A 171 -14.99 -2.46 1.85
C HIS A 171 -16.07 -2.34 0.76
N LYS A 172 -15.73 -1.78 -0.41
CA LYS A 172 -16.67 -1.69 -1.53
C LYS A 172 -16.88 -3.06 -2.15
N LYS A 173 -18.15 -3.48 -2.27
CA LYS A 173 -18.55 -4.80 -2.80
C LYS A 173 -18.60 -4.86 -4.34
N ASP A 174 -18.18 -3.80 -5.03
CA ASP A 174 -18.44 -3.60 -6.46
C ASP A 174 -17.38 -4.26 -7.37
N GLY A 175 -17.05 -5.52 -7.12
CA GLY A 175 -16.15 -6.31 -7.98
C GLY A 175 -14.70 -5.82 -8.06
N SER A 176 -14.31 -4.83 -7.25
CA SER A 176 -12.94 -4.30 -7.17
C SER A 176 -12.03 -5.15 -6.26
N LEU A 177 -10.71 -5.00 -6.41
CA LEU A 177 -9.70 -5.65 -5.55
C LEU A 177 -10.03 -5.52 -4.05
N PRO A 178 -9.77 -6.55 -3.22
CA PRO A 178 -10.14 -6.57 -1.80
C PRO A 178 -9.32 -5.60 -0.94
N PHE A 179 -8.36 -4.91 -1.52
CA PHE A 179 -7.57 -3.87 -0.89
C PHE A 179 -7.31 -2.73 -1.86
N LEU A 180 -7.11 -1.54 -1.32
CA LEU A 180 -6.63 -0.36 -2.03
C LEU A 180 -5.18 -0.12 -1.65
N LEU A 181 -4.34 0.17 -2.65
CA LEU A 181 -2.95 0.52 -2.49
C LEU A 181 -2.75 1.98 -2.87
N ARG A 182 -2.31 2.81 -1.91
CA ARG A 182 -1.95 4.21 -2.14
C ARG A 182 -0.45 4.40 -2.08
N SER A 183 0.10 5.31 -2.88
CA SER A 183 1.50 5.74 -2.78
C SER A 183 1.66 6.83 -1.72
N LEU A 184 2.78 6.84 -0.99
CA LEU A 184 3.11 7.82 0.04
C LEU A 184 4.38 8.61 -0.29
N PRO A 185 4.43 9.91 0.05
CA PRO A 185 3.31 10.69 0.61
C PRO A 185 2.25 11.03 -0.45
N GLU A 186 1.01 11.22 -0.01
CA GLU A 186 -0.07 11.67 -0.89
C GLU A 186 0.25 13.08 -1.39
N GLY A 187 0.41 13.24 -2.71
CA GLY A 187 0.61 14.55 -3.34
C GLY A 187 1.85 15.28 -2.85
N PHE A 188 3.04 14.70 -3.04
CA PHE A 188 4.33 15.38 -2.78
C PHE A 188 4.34 16.75 -3.49
N GLN A 189 4.03 17.82 -2.77
CA GLN A 189 4.20 19.20 -3.21
C GLN A 189 5.58 19.62 -2.72
N ARG A 190 6.56 19.63 -3.62
CA ARG A 190 7.86 20.21 -3.29
C ARG A 190 7.64 21.71 -3.08
N LYS A 191 8.29 22.33 -2.10
CA LYS A 191 8.32 23.79 -2.02
C LYS A 191 8.77 24.34 -3.39
N PRO A 192 8.05 25.27 -4.02
CA PRO A 192 8.36 25.81 -5.35
C PRO A 192 9.77 26.40 -5.49
N SER A 193 10.45 26.65 -4.37
CA SER A 193 11.76 27.30 -4.29
C SER A 193 12.97 26.41 -4.66
N LEU A 194 12.77 25.16 -5.08
CA LEU A 194 13.82 24.30 -5.63
C LEU A 194 13.38 23.81 -7.01
N GLN A 195 13.75 24.57 -8.04
CA GLN A 195 13.58 24.28 -9.48
C GLN A 195 14.27 22.95 -9.87
N SER A 196 13.75 21.82 -9.43
CA SER A 196 14.24 20.52 -9.87
C SER A 196 13.63 20.24 -11.24
N GLY A 197 14.44 20.27 -12.30
CA GLY A 197 14.01 19.94 -13.66
C GLY A 197 13.61 18.47 -13.86
N ARG A 198 13.62 17.64 -12.82
CA ARG A 198 13.33 16.21 -12.94
C ARG A 198 11.87 15.95 -13.29
N ALA A 199 11.68 14.97 -14.19
CA ALA A 199 10.38 14.56 -14.70
C ALA A 199 9.46 13.90 -13.66
N TYR A 200 10.03 13.39 -12.56
CA TYR A 200 9.31 12.68 -11.51
C TYR A 200 9.55 13.33 -10.16
N ASN A 201 8.48 13.43 -9.37
CA ASN A 201 8.59 13.90 -8.00
C ASN A 201 8.74 12.71 -7.05
N ARG A 202 9.98 12.23 -6.90
CA ARG A 202 10.30 11.03 -6.14
C ARG A 202 11.67 11.14 -5.48
N MET A 203 11.88 10.34 -4.44
CA MET A 203 13.18 10.23 -3.78
C MET A 203 14.07 9.24 -4.55
N GLU A 204 15.25 9.70 -4.98
CA GLU A 204 16.19 8.87 -5.74
C GLU A 204 17.65 9.29 -5.52
N THR A 205 18.56 8.35 -5.77
CA THR A 205 20.01 8.53 -5.75
C THR A 205 20.63 8.20 -7.10
N GLU A 206 21.74 8.87 -7.42
CA GLU A 206 22.56 8.63 -8.61
C GLU A 206 24.00 8.34 -8.16
N PRO A 207 24.80 7.56 -8.92
CA PRO A 207 24.50 7.00 -10.23
C PRO A 207 23.59 5.76 -10.20
N GLY A 208 23.31 5.18 -11.36
CA GLY A 208 22.63 3.88 -11.50
C GLY A 208 23.29 2.77 -10.70
N PHE A 209 22.49 1.81 -10.25
CA PHE A 209 22.95 0.77 -9.32
C PHE A 209 24.06 -0.11 -9.91
N ASP A 210 24.03 -0.31 -11.23
CA ASP A 210 25.04 -1.04 -12.00
C ASP A 210 26.40 -0.32 -12.10
N LYS A 211 26.47 0.96 -11.71
CA LYS A 211 27.71 1.76 -11.65
C LYS A 211 28.35 1.71 -10.26
N LEU A 212 27.78 0.95 -9.32
CA LEU A 212 28.26 0.81 -7.94
C LEU A 212 28.97 -0.52 -7.69
N VAL A 213 29.26 -1.28 -8.75
CA VAL A 213 29.98 -2.55 -8.69
C VAL A 213 31.34 -2.32 -8.02
N HIS A 214 31.69 -3.22 -7.10
CA HIS A 214 32.89 -3.14 -6.26
C HIS A 214 33.02 -1.89 -5.38
N ASN A 215 31.97 -1.07 -5.23
CA ASN A 215 31.97 0.12 -4.38
C ASN A 215 30.95 0.03 -3.23
N VAL A 216 31.36 -0.55 -2.10
CA VAL A 216 30.49 -0.72 -0.92
C VAL A 216 30.07 0.61 -0.30
N SER A 217 30.96 1.61 -0.30
CA SER A 217 30.63 2.95 0.23
C SER A 217 29.56 3.62 -0.63
N GLY A 218 29.72 3.57 -1.95
CA GLY A 218 28.73 4.04 -2.92
C GLY A 218 27.38 3.35 -2.77
N LEU A 219 27.35 2.02 -2.61
CA LEU A 219 26.11 1.29 -2.32
C LEU A 219 25.42 1.75 -1.04
N LYS A 220 26.18 1.96 0.04
CA LYS A 220 25.62 2.52 1.29
C LYS A 220 25.08 3.93 1.08
N GLY A 221 25.81 4.76 0.33
CA GLY A 221 25.41 6.11 -0.04
C GLY A 221 24.15 6.16 -0.90
N ALA A 222 23.94 5.15 -1.77
CA ALA A 222 22.75 5.05 -2.60
C ALA A 222 21.52 4.55 -1.83
N ILE A 223 21.69 3.55 -0.95
CA ILE A 223 20.56 2.87 -0.27
C ILE A 223 20.13 3.59 1.01
N LYS A 224 21.05 3.98 1.89
CA LYS A 224 20.69 4.48 3.24
C LYS A 224 19.81 5.74 3.22
N PRO A 225 20.04 6.75 2.35
CA PRO A 225 19.16 7.91 2.28
C PRO A 225 17.72 7.54 1.91
N LEU A 226 17.55 6.56 1.03
CA LEU A 226 16.24 6.07 0.59
C LEU A 226 15.47 5.40 1.73
N ILE A 227 16.18 4.60 2.55
CA ILE A 227 15.59 3.96 3.73
C ILE A 227 15.14 5.00 4.75
N ARG A 228 15.99 5.98 5.08
CA ARG A 228 15.65 7.05 6.03
C ARG A 228 14.43 7.83 5.58
N TRP A 229 14.37 8.18 4.30
CA TRP A 229 13.21 8.86 3.74
C TRP A 229 11.94 8.00 3.87
N ALA A 230 12.01 6.68 3.60
CA ALA A 230 10.88 5.79 3.77
C ALA A 230 10.44 5.64 5.25
N GLU A 231 11.37 5.65 6.19
CA GLU A 231 11.09 5.63 7.64
C GLU A 231 10.28 6.86 8.08
N GLU A 232 10.52 8.01 7.46
CA GLU A 232 9.77 9.25 7.70
C GLU A 232 8.33 9.18 7.17
N GLN A 233 8.07 8.39 6.12
CA GLN A 233 6.72 8.25 5.54
C GLN A 233 5.84 7.24 6.30
N ILE A 234 6.45 6.34 7.08
CA ILE A 234 5.75 5.20 7.69
C ILE A 234 5.70 5.39 9.21
N PRO A 235 4.54 5.18 9.88
CA PRO A 235 4.46 5.25 11.33
C PRO A 235 5.44 4.27 12.01
N LYS A 236 6.14 4.73 13.07
CA LYS A 236 7.17 3.94 13.78
C LYS A 236 6.71 2.53 14.19
N HIS A 237 5.46 2.38 14.60
CA HIS A 237 4.90 1.09 15.02
C HIS A 237 4.76 0.08 13.87
N ALA A 238 4.74 0.54 12.62
CA ALA A 238 4.59 -0.30 11.43
C ALA A 238 5.93 -0.67 10.77
N HIS A 239 7.05 -0.05 11.17
CA HIS A 239 8.37 -0.31 10.56
C HIS A 239 8.73 -1.80 10.54
N LYS A 240 8.64 -2.48 11.70
CA LYS A 240 9.01 -3.90 11.82
C LYS A 240 8.12 -4.87 11.02
N THR A 241 6.93 -4.42 10.62
CA THR A 241 5.98 -5.21 9.82
C THR A 241 5.92 -4.78 8.35
N THR A 242 6.64 -3.73 7.98
CA THR A 242 6.70 -3.21 6.60
C THR A 242 7.63 -4.09 5.79
N SER A 243 7.14 -4.68 4.70
CA SER A 243 7.97 -5.47 3.78
C SER A 243 8.79 -4.55 2.88
N LEU A 244 10.09 -4.79 2.81
CA LEU A 244 11.00 -4.08 1.93
C LEU A 244 11.54 -4.98 0.82
N PHE A 245 11.42 -4.50 -0.41
CA PHE A 245 11.90 -5.16 -1.63
C PHE A 245 12.96 -4.28 -2.30
N LEU A 246 14.02 -4.89 -2.80
CA LEU A 246 14.98 -4.23 -3.69
C LEU A 246 15.07 -5.04 -4.97
N TYR A 247 14.54 -4.46 -6.04
CA TYR A 247 14.46 -5.10 -7.34
C TYR A 247 15.34 -4.34 -8.34
N ALA A 248 16.33 -5.04 -8.85
CA ALA A 248 17.24 -4.51 -9.86
C ALA A 248 16.80 -4.88 -11.27
N THR A 249 16.83 -3.90 -12.17
CA THR A 249 16.28 -4.02 -13.53
C THR A 249 17.39 -4.21 -14.57
N ALA A 250 17.15 -3.79 -15.83
CA ALA A 250 18.03 -4.06 -16.95
C ALA A 250 19.50 -3.62 -16.77
N GLY A 251 19.74 -2.52 -16.03
CA GLY A 251 21.10 -2.05 -15.77
C GLY A 251 21.97 -3.13 -15.10
N VAL A 252 21.41 -3.80 -14.10
CA VAL A 252 22.10 -4.87 -13.34
C VAL A 252 22.00 -6.21 -14.07
N ARG A 253 20.87 -6.52 -14.73
CA ARG A 253 20.69 -7.77 -15.49
C ARG A 253 21.78 -8.01 -16.55
N ARG A 254 22.34 -6.94 -17.11
CA ARG A 254 23.35 -7.00 -18.19
C ARG A 254 24.78 -7.09 -17.68
N LEU A 255 24.99 -6.93 -16.38
CA LEU A 255 26.31 -7.12 -15.80
C LEU A 255 26.69 -8.60 -15.87
N PRO A 256 28.00 -8.92 -15.85
CA PRO A 256 28.45 -10.28 -15.58
C PRO A 256 27.78 -10.85 -14.32
N SER A 257 27.51 -12.16 -14.31
CA SER A 257 26.83 -12.82 -13.19
C SER A 257 27.55 -12.60 -11.85
N SER A 258 28.88 -12.54 -11.85
CA SER A 258 29.69 -12.22 -10.65
C SER A 258 29.36 -10.85 -10.07
N ASP A 259 29.20 -9.84 -10.93
CA ASP A 259 29.06 -8.44 -10.53
C ASP A 259 27.64 -8.15 -10.07
N SER A 260 26.65 -8.70 -10.78
CA SER A 260 25.25 -8.64 -10.36
C SER A 260 25.03 -9.35 -9.03
N GLN A 261 25.61 -10.54 -8.83
CA GLN A 261 25.55 -11.25 -7.56
C GLN A 261 26.25 -10.45 -6.44
N TRP A 262 27.45 -9.91 -6.70
CA TRP A 262 28.17 -9.09 -5.74
C TRP A 262 27.32 -7.89 -5.27
N LEU A 263 26.70 -7.18 -6.21
CA LEU A 263 25.83 -6.03 -5.91
C LEU A 263 24.67 -6.42 -4.99
N LEU A 264 23.95 -7.49 -5.34
CA LEU A 264 22.77 -7.95 -4.58
C LEU A 264 23.16 -8.47 -3.19
N GLU A 265 24.28 -9.16 -3.06
CA GLU A 265 24.78 -9.64 -1.76
C GLU A 265 25.20 -8.50 -0.82
N LYS A 266 25.85 -7.47 -1.35
CA LYS A 266 26.19 -6.28 -0.57
C LYS A 266 24.95 -5.45 -0.23
N ALA A 267 23.98 -5.36 -1.13
CA ALA A 267 22.69 -4.74 -0.85
C ALA A 267 21.95 -5.45 0.28
N TRP A 268 21.90 -6.79 0.27
CA TRP A 268 21.37 -7.60 1.38
C TRP A 268 22.07 -7.33 2.69
N SER A 269 23.40 -7.28 2.68
CA SER A 269 24.19 -6.99 3.89
C SER A 269 23.86 -5.62 4.50
N ILE A 270 23.43 -4.65 3.68
CA ILE A 270 22.99 -3.32 4.12
C ILE A 270 21.54 -3.37 4.62
N LEU A 271 20.63 -3.99 3.86
CA LEU A 271 19.18 -3.95 4.10
C LEU A 271 18.69 -4.87 5.22
N LYS A 272 19.39 -5.99 5.49
CA LYS A 272 19.03 -6.91 6.58
C LYS A 272 19.02 -6.26 7.97
N ASN A 273 19.76 -5.17 8.12
CA ASN A 273 19.88 -4.39 9.35
C ASN A 273 19.01 -3.12 9.33
N SER A 274 18.10 -2.97 8.35
CA SER A 274 17.18 -1.83 8.29
C SER A 274 16.06 -1.96 9.33
N SER A 275 15.26 -0.89 9.48
CA SER A 275 14.08 -0.90 10.35
C SER A 275 12.93 -1.77 9.83
N PHE A 276 12.94 -2.06 8.52
CA PHE A 276 11.91 -2.80 7.80
C PHE A 276 12.18 -4.31 7.74
N LEU A 277 11.12 -5.09 7.55
CA LEU A 277 11.22 -6.53 7.30
C LEU A 277 11.79 -6.74 5.89
N CYS A 278 12.95 -7.40 5.81
CA CYS A 278 13.62 -7.69 4.55
C CYS A 278 14.09 -9.14 4.54
N GLN A 279 13.80 -9.87 3.46
CA GLN A 279 14.24 -11.24 3.22
C GLN A 279 15.26 -11.27 2.08
N ARG A 280 16.14 -12.29 2.05
CA ARG A 280 17.21 -12.37 1.05
C ARG A 280 16.64 -12.49 -0.36
N GLU A 281 15.54 -13.20 -0.51
CA GLU A 281 14.81 -13.48 -1.75
C GLU A 281 14.14 -12.22 -2.32
N TRP A 282 13.94 -11.20 -1.48
CA TRP A 282 13.35 -9.91 -1.86
C TRP A 282 14.38 -8.92 -2.41
N ILE A 283 15.66 -9.31 -2.42
CA ILE A 283 16.77 -8.56 -3.00
C ILE A 283 17.26 -9.34 -4.20
N LYS A 284 16.72 -9.01 -5.36
CA LYS A 284 16.98 -9.76 -6.59
C LYS A 284 17.02 -8.86 -7.81
N SER A 285 17.62 -9.35 -8.87
CA SER A 285 17.35 -8.81 -10.20
C SER A 285 16.05 -9.43 -10.72
N ILE A 286 15.10 -8.59 -11.10
CA ILE A 286 13.86 -9.06 -11.71
C ILE A 286 14.09 -9.33 -13.19
N SER A 287 13.46 -10.38 -13.72
CA SER A 287 13.43 -10.66 -15.15
C SER A 287 12.74 -9.53 -15.93
N GLY A 288 13.01 -9.47 -17.23
CA GLY A 288 12.34 -8.49 -18.09
C GLY A 288 10.83 -8.71 -18.19
N MET A 289 10.40 -9.97 -18.11
CA MET A 289 8.98 -10.33 -18.07
C MET A 289 8.33 -9.86 -16.76
N GLU A 290 9.00 -10.04 -15.60
CA GLU A 290 8.55 -9.49 -14.31
C GLU A 290 8.36 -7.98 -14.36
N GLU A 291 9.38 -7.25 -14.80
CA GLU A 291 9.31 -5.78 -14.95
C GLU A 291 8.12 -5.37 -15.84
N ALA A 292 7.90 -6.11 -16.94
CA ALA A 292 6.85 -5.84 -17.90
C ALA A 292 5.43 -6.07 -17.34
N TYR A 293 5.15 -7.24 -16.77
CA TYR A 293 3.81 -7.51 -16.23
C TYR A 293 3.52 -6.70 -14.96
N TYR A 294 4.55 -6.33 -14.17
CA TYR A 294 4.36 -5.38 -13.07
C TYR A 294 3.93 -4.00 -13.59
N GLY A 295 4.52 -3.52 -14.68
CA GLY A 295 4.07 -2.30 -15.36
C GLY A 295 2.61 -2.38 -15.81
N TRP A 296 2.21 -3.49 -16.41
CA TRP A 296 0.82 -3.72 -16.84
C TRP A 296 -0.18 -3.76 -15.67
N ILE A 297 0.18 -4.42 -14.56
CA ILE A 297 -0.64 -4.44 -13.34
C ILE A 297 -0.80 -3.01 -12.81
N ALA A 298 0.29 -2.25 -12.70
CA ALA A 298 0.26 -0.88 -12.21
C ALA A 298 -0.64 0.02 -13.07
N LEU A 299 -0.51 -0.08 -14.39
CA LEU A 299 -1.30 0.69 -15.36
C LEU A 299 -2.80 0.38 -15.25
N ASN A 300 -3.17 -0.90 -15.33
CA ASN A 300 -4.57 -1.28 -15.34
C ASN A 300 -5.23 -1.09 -13.97
N TYR A 301 -4.44 -1.11 -12.89
CA TYR A 301 -4.90 -0.69 -11.57
C TYR A 301 -5.17 0.82 -11.53
N HIS A 302 -4.24 1.63 -12.02
CA HIS A 302 -4.37 3.09 -12.04
C HIS A 302 -5.56 3.57 -12.86
N THR A 303 -5.88 2.88 -13.97
CA THR A 303 -7.04 3.16 -14.81
C THR A 303 -8.36 2.56 -14.28
N GLY A 304 -8.32 1.79 -13.19
CA GLY A 304 -9.50 1.19 -12.57
C GLY A 304 -10.11 0.02 -13.35
N ILE A 305 -9.37 -0.58 -14.28
CA ILE A 305 -9.83 -1.65 -15.17
C ILE A 305 -9.41 -3.05 -14.64
N LEU A 306 -8.30 -3.12 -13.90
CA LEU A 306 -7.71 -4.37 -13.43
C LEU A 306 -8.69 -5.21 -12.59
N GLY A 307 -8.94 -6.44 -13.03
CA GLY A 307 -9.77 -7.41 -12.32
C GLY A 307 -11.27 -7.06 -12.24
N THR A 308 -11.75 -6.14 -13.09
CA THR A 308 -13.16 -5.74 -13.12
C THR A 308 -14.10 -6.86 -13.60
N ILE A 309 -15.32 -6.88 -13.08
CA ILE A 309 -16.38 -7.83 -13.46
C ILE A 309 -17.61 -7.03 -13.92
N PRO A 310 -18.10 -7.20 -15.16
CA PRO A 310 -17.54 -8.05 -16.22
C PRO A 310 -16.16 -7.57 -16.68
N LYS A 311 -15.36 -8.49 -17.23
CA LYS A 311 -14.00 -8.22 -17.73
C LYS A 311 -14.06 -7.13 -18.80
N LYS A 312 -13.30 -6.06 -18.60
CA LYS A 312 -13.11 -4.98 -19.58
C LYS A 312 -11.78 -5.17 -20.33
N ALA A 313 -11.72 -4.61 -21.53
CA ALA A 313 -10.48 -4.54 -22.31
C ALA A 313 -9.42 -3.74 -21.53
N THR A 314 -8.21 -4.28 -21.46
CA THR A 314 -7.09 -3.69 -20.75
C THR A 314 -6.19 -2.90 -21.69
N PHE A 315 -5.44 -1.95 -21.15
CA PHE A 315 -4.39 -1.27 -21.91
C PHE A 315 -3.12 -2.11 -21.92
N GLY A 316 -2.44 -2.15 -23.06
CA GLY A 316 -1.06 -2.58 -23.14
C GLY A 316 -0.13 -1.56 -22.47
N ALA A 317 0.99 -2.00 -21.94
CA ALA A 317 1.99 -1.17 -21.28
C ALA A 317 3.29 -1.16 -22.09
N LEU A 318 3.83 0.04 -22.33
CA LEU A 318 5.18 0.26 -22.86
C LEU A 318 5.99 1.04 -21.81
N ASP A 319 6.95 0.38 -21.16
CA ASP A 319 7.81 1.01 -20.14
C ASP A 319 9.23 1.18 -20.68
N LEU A 320 9.57 2.42 -21.07
CA LEU A 320 10.87 2.75 -21.65
C LEU A 320 11.86 3.18 -20.55
N GLY A 321 12.73 2.28 -20.14
CA GLY A 321 13.78 2.56 -19.18
C GLY A 321 15.01 3.24 -19.80
N GLY A 322 16.07 3.37 -19.00
CA GLY A 322 17.38 3.81 -19.50
C GLY A 322 18.10 2.73 -20.32
N SER A 323 17.71 1.47 -20.15
CA SER A 323 18.49 0.30 -20.60
C SER A 323 17.68 -0.81 -21.27
N SER A 324 16.36 -0.72 -21.24
CA SER A 324 15.45 -1.69 -21.85
C SER A 324 14.10 -1.02 -22.11
N LEU A 325 13.32 -1.64 -22.97
CA LEU A 325 11.89 -1.38 -23.14
C LEU A 325 11.12 -2.63 -22.72
N GLN A 326 10.14 -2.49 -21.84
CA GLN A 326 9.20 -3.55 -21.52
C GLN A 326 7.91 -3.37 -22.31
N ILE A 327 7.37 -4.49 -22.79
CA ILE A 327 6.14 -4.53 -23.56
C ILE A 327 5.24 -5.58 -22.92
N THR A 328 3.99 -5.20 -22.63
CA THR A 328 2.98 -6.16 -22.16
C THR A 328 1.63 -5.79 -22.71
N PHE A 329 0.89 -6.78 -23.22
CA PHE A 329 -0.48 -6.61 -23.68
C PHE A 329 -1.24 -7.92 -23.50
N GLU A 330 -2.57 -7.83 -23.48
CA GLU A 330 -3.42 -9.00 -23.41
C GLU A 330 -3.47 -9.67 -24.80
N ASN A 331 -3.13 -10.97 -24.85
CA ASN A 331 -3.08 -11.76 -26.08
C ASN A 331 -3.92 -13.04 -25.96
N GLU A 332 -4.81 -13.27 -26.92
CA GLU A 332 -5.59 -14.52 -27.00
C GLU A 332 -4.81 -15.66 -27.67
N GLN A 333 -3.81 -15.33 -28.49
CA GLN A 333 -2.95 -16.30 -29.17
C GLN A 333 -1.79 -16.76 -28.28
N VAL A 334 -1.60 -18.08 -28.23
CA VAL A 334 -0.60 -18.69 -27.36
C VAL A 334 0.79 -18.68 -28.04
N HIS A 335 1.68 -17.78 -27.63
CA HIS A 335 3.13 -17.85 -27.91
C HIS A 335 3.93 -18.37 -26.71
N ASN A 336 4.50 -19.58 -26.81
CA ASN A 336 5.02 -20.34 -25.67
C ASN A 336 5.99 -19.58 -24.74
N ASP A 337 6.91 -18.76 -25.28
CA ASP A 337 7.99 -18.16 -24.48
C ASP A 337 7.64 -16.80 -23.84
N THR A 338 6.56 -16.16 -24.28
CA THR A 338 6.16 -14.81 -23.81
C THR A 338 4.80 -14.77 -23.12
N ASN A 339 4.11 -15.90 -23.06
CA ASN A 339 2.80 -15.99 -22.43
C ASN A 339 2.88 -16.03 -20.92
N LEU A 340 2.01 -15.24 -20.30
CA LEU A 340 1.77 -15.24 -18.86
C LEU A 340 0.27 -15.30 -18.59
N LYS A 341 -0.16 -16.30 -17.82
CA LYS A 341 -1.51 -16.34 -17.28
C LYS A 341 -1.53 -15.69 -15.90
N LEU A 342 -2.24 -14.57 -15.78
CA LEU A 342 -2.37 -13.83 -14.54
C LEU A 342 -3.83 -13.85 -14.08
N SER A 343 -4.06 -14.30 -12.84
CA SER A 343 -5.40 -14.29 -12.24
C SER A 343 -5.49 -13.17 -11.21
N ILE A 344 -6.41 -12.23 -11.44
CA ILE A 344 -6.72 -11.13 -10.53
C ILE A 344 -8.10 -11.37 -9.95
N GLY A 345 -8.15 -11.90 -8.72
CA GLY A 345 -9.40 -12.39 -8.14
C GLY A 345 -10.00 -13.49 -9.04
N PRO A 346 -11.27 -13.38 -9.45
CA PRO A 346 -11.91 -14.35 -10.34
C PRO A 346 -11.61 -14.11 -11.83
N VAL A 347 -10.95 -13.00 -12.20
CA VAL A 347 -10.70 -12.63 -13.59
C VAL A 347 -9.35 -13.17 -14.04
N SER A 348 -9.32 -13.91 -15.15
CA SER A 348 -8.09 -14.40 -15.75
C SER A 348 -7.71 -13.58 -16.98
N HIS A 349 -6.43 -13.20 -17.02
CA HIS A 349 -5.80 -12.46 -18.10
C HIS A 349 -4.70 -13.30 -18.74
N HIS A 350 -4.68 -13.34 -20.06
CA HIS A 350 -3.65 -13.99 -20.85
C HIS A 350 -2.80 -12.90 -21.46
N LEU A 351 -1.56 -12.76 -21.00
CA LEU A 351 -0.69 -11.65 -21.37
C LEU A 351 0.45 -12.17 -22.23
N SER A 352 0.84 -11.40 -23.24
CA SER A 352 2.18 -11.46 -23.81
C SER A 352 3.04 -10.41 -23.12
N ALA A 353 4.12 -10.82 -22.47
CA ALA A 353 5.03 -9.95 -21.72
C ALA A 353 6.48 -10.26 -22.05
N TYR A 354 7.23 -9.24 -22.50
CA TYR A 354 8.64 -9.40 -22.86
C TYR A 354 9.39 -8.07 -22.75
N SER A 355 10.73 -8.15 -22.83
CA SER A 355 11.64 -7.02 -22.64
C SER A 355 12.65 -6.96 -23.76
N LEU A 356 12.74 -5.82 -24.44
CA LEU A 356 13.76 -5.52 -25.43
C LEU A 356 14.96 -4.88 -24.72
N SER A 357 15.98 -5.68 -24.43
CA SER A 357 17.23 -5.21 -23.80
C SER A 357 18.02 -4.32 -24.77
N GLY A 358 18.60 -3.22 -24.27
CA GLY A 358 19.38 -2.28 -25.09
C GLY A 358 18.53 -1.28 -25.88
N TYR A 359 17.21 -1.26 -25.69
CA TYR A 359 16.28 -0.29 -26.29
C TYR A 359 15.92 0.86 -25.35
N GLY A 360 16.54 0.94 -24.17
CA GLY A 360 16.33 2.08 -23.30
C GLY A 360 17.05 3.34 -23.80
N LEU A 361 16.63 4.50 -23.33
CA LEU A 361 17.10 5.80 -23.86
C LEU A 361 18.62 5.99 -23.82
N ASN A 362 19.31 5.54 -22.77
CA ASN A 362 20.76 5.72 -22.65
C ASN A 362 21.49 4.73 -23.55
N ASP A 363 21.02 3.48 -23.60
CA ASP A 363 21.58 2.45 -24.47
C ASP A 363 21.39 2.75 -25.95
N ALA A 364 20.27 3.38 -26.33
CA ALA A 364 20.03 3.84 -27.68
C ALA A 364 21.02 4.93 -28.13
N PHE A 365 21.43 5.79 -27.19
CA PHE A 365 22.47 6.78 -27.42
C PHE A 365 23.88 6.13 -27.42
N ASP A 366 24.15 5.18 -26.54
CA ASP A 366 25.38 4.38 -26.60
C ASP A 366 25.54 3.68 -27.96
N LYS A 367 24.43 3.14 -28.48
CA LYS A 367 24.34 2.62 -29.83
C LYS A 367 24.76 3.70 -30.84
N SER A 368 24.11 4.87 -30.87
CA SER A 368 24.43 5.91 -31.87
C SER A 368 25.94 6.24 -31.91
N VAL A 369 26.59 6.32 -30.75
CA VAL A 369 28.03 6.49 -30.61
C VAL A 369 28.83 5.32 -31.20
N VAL A 370 28.46 4.07 -30.88
CA VAL A 370 29.09 2.84 -31.41
C VAL A 370 29.01 2.79 -32.94
N HIS A 371 27.87 3.15 -33.55
CA HIS A 371 27.72 3.12 -35.01
C HIS A 371 28.56 4.19 -35.70
N LEU A 372 28.60 5.41 -35.15
CA LEU A 372 29.49 6.45 -35.65
C LEU A 372 30.94 5.98 -35.58
N LEU A 373 31.36 5.41 -34.45
CA LEU A 373 32.71 4.88 -34.27
C LEU A 373 33.05 3.80 -35.32
N LYS A 374 32.14 2.85 -35.58
CA LYS A 374 32.28 1.83 -36.64
C LYS A 374 32.45 2.44 -38.04
N ARG A 375 31.73 3.53 -38.35
CA ARG A 375 31.81 4.23 -39.65
C ARG A 375 33.11 5.03 -39.80
N PHE A 376 33.64 5.57 -38.71
CA PHE A 376 34.91 6.32 -38.70
C PHE A 376 36.16 5.41 -38.75
N LEU A 377 36.01 4.09 -38.59
CA LEU A 377 37.10 3.15 -38.38
C LEU A 377 37.94 2.84 -39.65
N LYS A 378 38.92 3.73 -39.90
CA LYS A 378 40.34 3.37 -40.13
C LYS A 378 41.15 3.80 -38.88
N ILE A 379 40.78 3.31 -37.68
CA ILE A 379 41.49 3.68 -36.44
C ILE A 379 42.90 3.11 -36.50
N THR A 380 43.89 3.97 -36.32
CA THR A 380 45.28 3.55 -36.21
C THR A 380 45.57 3.12 -34.76
N ASN A 381 46.53 2.21 -34.56
CA ASN A 381 47.00 1.84 -33.23
C ASN A 381 47.51 3.05 -32.42
N ALA A 382 47.89 4.15 -33.09
CA ALA A 382 48.31 5.40 -32.45
C ALA A 382 47.16 6.19 -31.84
N ASP A 383 46.00 6.26 -32.51
CA ASP A 383 44.80 6.92 -31.98
C ASP A 383 44.32 6.20 -30.70
N LEU A 384 44.38 4.87 -30.71
CA LEU A 384 44.09 4.00 -29.57
C LEU A 384 45.06 4.20 -28.40
N ALA A 385 46.34 4.41 -28.68
CA ALA A 385 47.36 4.64 -27.66
C ALA A 385 47.28 6.05 -27.05
N SER A 386 46.75 7.03 -27.80
CA SER A 386 46.64 8.42 -27.35
C SER A 386 45.42 8.70 -26.45
N GLY A 387 44.39 7.86 -26.50
CA GLY A 387 43.15 8.05 -25.73
C GLY A 387 42.27 9.23 -26.18
N ASN A 388 42.64 9.94 -27.26
CA ASN A 388 41.98 11.16 -27.73
C ASN A 388 41.09 10.90 -28.96
N ILE A 389 40.14 9.97 -28.85
CA ILE A 389 39.20 9.69 -29.95
C ILE A 389 38.12 10.76 -29.95
N GLU A 390 38.13 11.66 -30.94
CA GLU A 390 37.07 12.66 -31.13
C GLU A 390 35.99 12.15 -32.11
N ILE A 391 34.72 12.17 -31.70
CA ILE A 391 33.58 11.79 -32.56
C ILE A 391 32.66 13.00 -32.73
N LYS A 392 32.46 13.40 -33.98
CA LYS A 392 31.43 14.38 -34.36
C LYS A 392 30.06 13.70 -34.36
N HIS A 393 29.16 14.12 -33.49
CA HIS A 393 27.84 13.52 -33.33
C HIS A 393 26.75 14.43 -33.93
N PRO A 394 25.97 13.97 -34.93
CA PRO A 394 24.97 14.78 -35.63
C PRO A 394 23.75 15.13 -34.77
N CYS A 395 23.55 14.42 -33.65
CA CYS A 395 22.48 14.71 -32.69
C CYS A 395 22.92 15.50 -31.45
N LEU A 396 24.12 16.08 -31.46
CA LEU A 396 24.59 16.94 -30.36
C LEU A 396 24.75 18.37 -30.88
N GLN A 397 24.38 19.35 -30.06
CA GLN A 397 24.30 20.76 -30.44
C GLN A 397 25.66 21.38 -30.75
N SER A 398 25.68 22.39 -31.63
CA SER A 398 26.88 23.17 -31.93
C SER A 398 27.48 23.76 -30.65
N GLY A 399 28.79 23.57 -30.46
CA GLY A 399 29.52 24.01 -29.25
C GLY A 399 29.53 22.98 -28.11
N TYR A 400 28.81 21.87 -28.22
CA TYR A 400 28.95 20.75 -27.28
C TYR A 400 30.33 20.09 -27.43
N LYS A 401 31.08 19.97 -26.34
CA LYS A 401 32.32 19.20 -26.26
C LYS A 401 32.51 18.67 -24.85
N GLU A 402 32.32 17.37 -24.67
CA GLU A 402 32.52 16.72 -23.37
C GLU A 402 33.06 15.29 -23.52
N ASP A 403 33.69 14.81 -22.45
CA ASP A 403 34.16 13.43 -22.34
C ASP A 403 32.98 12.48 -22.18
N TYR A 404 32.97 11.43 -22.99
CA TYR A 404 31.98 10.38 -22.95
C TYR A 404 32.66 9.03 -22.73
N PHE A 405 32.03 8.20 -21.92
CA PHE A 405 32.57 6.89 -21.60
C PHE A 405 31.73 5.80 -22.28
N CYS A 406 32.21 5.31 -23.42
CA CYS A 406 31.48 4.31 -24.19
C CYS A 406 31.77 2.90 -23.66
N SER A 407 30.84 2.37 -22.87
CA SER A 407 30.96 1.03 -22.28
C SER A 407 30.87 -0.10 -23.32
N GLN A 408 30.13 0.12 -24.41
CA GLN A 408 29.92 -0.88 -25.47
C GLN A 408 30.99 -0.85 -26.57
N CYS A 409 31.77 0.23 -26.65
CA CYS A 409 32.80 0.39 -27.69
C CYS A 409 33.98 -0.59 -27.52
N ALA A 410 34.18 -1.15 -26.31
CA ALA A 410 35.22 -2.15 -26.06
C ALA A 410 35.05 -3.43 -26.91
N SER A 411 33.81 -3.76 -27.30
CA SER A 411 33.51 -4.93 -28.13
C SER A 411 34.08 -4.82 -29.56
N ILE A 412 34.12 -3.61 -30.11
CA ILE A 412 34.67 -3.32 -31.45
C ILE A 412 36.15 -3.72 -31.53
N TYR A 413 36.90 -3.54 -30.44
CA TYR A 413 38.33 -3.81 -30.41
C TYR A 413 38.68 -5.28 -30.15
N LYS A 414 37.73 -6.11 -29.69
CA LYS A 414 37.95 -7.56 -29.54
C LYS A 414 38.10 -8.27 -30.90
N GLY A 415 37.56 -7.70 -31.98
CA GLY A 415 37.73 -8.23 -33.34
C GLY A 415 39.09 -7.95 -33.98
N VAL A 416 39.88 -7.02 -33.42
CA VAL A 416 41.18 -6.59 -33.97
C VAL A 416 42.32 -7.24 -33.19
N GLY A 417 42.32 -8.58 -33.12
CA GLY A 417 43.48 -9.46 -32.85
C GLY A 417 44.62 -9.01 -31.92
N SER A 418 44.40 -8.25 -30.84
CA SER A 418 45.47 -7.93 -29.88
C SER A 418 44.96 -7.61 -28.46
N PRO A 419 45.63 -8.10 -27.40
CA PRO A 419 45.28 -7.79 -26.02
C PRO A 419 45.77 -6.38 -25.68
N LEU A 420 44.93 -5.37 -25.89
CA LEU A 420 45.26 -3.99 -25.50
C LEU A 420 45.12 -3.82 -23.98
N SER A 421 46.21 -4.06 -23.26
CA SER A 421 46.40 -3.72 -21.84
C SER A 421 46.50 -2.20 -21.56
N GLY A 422 46.14 -1.31 -22.51
CA GLY A 422 46.39 0.14 -22.40
C GLY A 422 45.26 1.08 -22.82
N GLY A 423 44.13 0.60 -23.36
CA GLY A 423 43.04 1.45 -23.88
C GLY A 423 41.70 1.33 -23.15
N ILE A 424 41.63 0.48 -22.13
CA ILE A 424 40.42 0.22 -21.34
C ILE A 424 40.52 1.04 -20.04
N GLY A 425 39.91 2.21 -20.03
CA GLY A 425 39.78 3.00 -18.80
C GLY A 425 38.76 2.36 -17.85
N LEU A 426 38.94 2.53 -16.54
CA LEU A 426 37.82 2.39 -15.60
C LEU A 426 37.10 3.74 -15.55
N GLY A 427 35.89 3.81 -16.09
CA GLY A 427 35.03 4.97 -15.91
C GLY A 427 34.67 5.17 -14.43
N LYS A 428 34.16 6.36 -14.06
CA LYS A 428 33.56 6.58 -12.73
C LYS A 428 32.41 5.59 -12.51
N GLY A 429 32.70 4.48 -11.82
CA GLY A 429 31.75 3.37 -11.60
C GLY A 429 32.23 1.99 -12.04
N GLY A 430 33.51 1.83 -12.39
CA GLY A 430 34.16 0.51 -12.42
C GLY A 430 33.97 -0.31 -13.69
N LYS A 431 33.30 0.22 -14.73
CA LYS A 431 33.17 -0.48 -16.02
C LYS A 431 34.38 -0.22 -16.91
N PRO A 432 34.94 -1.26 -17.57
CA PRO A 432 35.86 -1.09 -18.69
C PRO A 432 35.11 -0.46 -19.87
N GLY A 433 35.71 0.54 -20.49
CA GLY A 433 35.10 1.27 -21.60
C GLY A 433 36.11 2.22 -22.22
N VAL A 434 35.74 2.77 -23.38
CA VAL A 434 36.64 3.61 -24.17
C VAL A 434 36.26 5.07 -23.91
N PRO A 435 37.17 5.87 -23.32
CA PRO A 435 36.97 7.31 -23.24
C PRO A 435 37.01 7.90 -24.66
N ILE A 436 36.03 8.72 -24.99
CA ILE A 436 35.94 9.43 -26.26
C ILE A 436 35.53 10.87 -25.98
N HIS A 437 35.91 11.80 -26.85
CA HIS A 437 35.42 13.18 -26.81
C HIS A 437 34.28 13.32 -27.80
N LEU A 438 33.07 13.57 -27.32
CA LEU A 438 31.93 13.85 -28.18
C LEU A 438 31.89 15.33 -28.53
N ILE A 439 31.83 15.63 -29.82
CA ILE A 439 31.75 16.99 -30.35
C ILE A 439 30.41 17.14 -31.08
N GLY A 440 29.66 18.18 -30.75
CA GLY A 440 28.41 18.49 -31.42
C GLY A 440 28.61 19.02 -32.83
N ALA A 441 27.96 18.36 -33.79
CA ALA A 441 27.99 18.72 -35.20
C ALA A 441 26.57 18.56 -35.78
N PRO A 442 25.60 19.36 -35.30
CA PRO A 442 24.18 19.08 -35.46
C PRO A 442 23.77 19.06 -36.92
N LYS A 443 23.15 17.95 -37.33
CA LYS A 443 22.59 17.73 -38.66
C LYS A 443 21.35 16.88 -38.52
N TRP A 444 20.19 17.51 -38.61
CA TRP A 444 18.92 16.88 -38.25
C TRP A 444 18.64 15.59 -39.03
N GLU A 445 18.79 15.59 -40.35
CA GLU A 445 18.53 14.38 -41.15
C GLU A 445 19.52 13.24 -40.85
N GLU A 446 20.81 13.54 -40.68
CA GLU A 446 21.79 12.53 -40.25
C GLU A 446 21.48 12.00 -38.84
N CYS A 447 20.93 12.85 -37.96
CA CYS A 447 20.48 12.45 -36.64
C CYS A 447 19.26 11.52 -36.70
N ARG A 448 18.28 11.82 -37.55
CA ARG A 448 17.10 10.98 -37.76
C ARG A 448 17.48 9.60 -38.27
N GLU A 449 18.35 9.52 -39.27
CA GLU A 449 18.84 8.25 -39.79
C GLU A 449 19.62 7.47 -38.71
N LEU A 450 20.46 8.14 -37.94
CA LEU A 450 21.17 7.52 -36.83
C LEU A 450 20.22 6.97 -35.75
N ALA A 451 19.11 7.65 -35.48
CA ALA A 451 18.08 7.17 -34.57
C ALA A 451 17.35 5.92 -35.11
N LYS A 452 17.05 5.86 -36.42
CA LYS A 452 16.49 4.65 -37.07
C LYS A 452 17.44 3.48 -36.98
N VAL A 453 18.73 3.70 -37.26
CA VAL A 453 19.76 2.68 -37.09
C VAL A 453 19.70 2.15 -35.65
N SER A 454 19.68 3.01 -34.61
CA SER A 454 19.56 2.59 -33.20
C SER A 454 18.31 1.78 -32.84
N VAL A 455 17.25 1.84 -33.65
CA VAL A 455 16.02 1.05 -33.51
C VAL A 455 16.12 -0.29 -34.23
N ASN A 456 16.83 -0.37 -35.35
CA ASN A 456 16.90 -1.59 -36.14
C ASN A 456 17.77 -2.66 -35.46
N LEU A 457 17.18 -3.77 -35.03
CA LEU A 457 17.88 -4.82 -34.28
C LEU A 457 19.08 -5.41 -35.04
N SER A 458 19.00 -5.52 -36.37
CA SER A 458 20.07 -6.12 -37.19
C SER A 458 21.32 -5.24 -37.26
N GLU A 459 21.18 -3.92 -37.22
CA GLU A 459 22.31 -2.97 -37.31
C GLU A 459 23.28 -3.07 -36.12
N TRP A 460 22.86 -3.73 -35.04
CA TRP A 460 23.65 -3.92 -33.81
C TRP A 460 23.91 -5.39 -33.48
N SER A 461 23.45 -6.30 -34.32
CA SER A 461 23.73 -7.72 -34.22
C SER A 461 24.65 -8.11 -35.37
N ASP A 462 25.75 -8.80 -35.08
CA ASP A 462 26.67 -9.28 -36.13
C ASP A 462 26.05 -10.40 -37.00
N GLN A 463 24.76 -10.71 -36.80
CA GLN A 463 24.12 -11.93 -37.29
C GLN A 463 23.22 -11.75 -38.51
N ASN A 464 22.82 -10.54 -38.93
CA ASN A 464 21.91 -10.39 -40.08
C ASN A 464 22.09 -9.06 -40.85
N PRO A 465 21.84 -9.06 -42.18
CA PRO A 465 21.72 -7.81 -42.94
C PRO A 465 20.54 -6.96 -42.43
N GLY A 466 20.58 -5.66 -42.75
CA GLY A 466 19.55 -4.68 -42.40
C GLY A 466 18.13 -5.19 -42.64
N ILE A 467 17.28 -5.19 -41.60
CA ILE A 467 15.86 -5.51 -41.73
C ILE A 467 15.13 -4.30 -42.32
N ASP A 468 14.29 -4.52 -43.35
CA ASP A 468 13.35 -3.51 -43.83
C ASP A 468 12.22 -3.31 -42.81
N CYS A 469 12.30 -2.20 -42.07
CA CYS A 469 11.33 -1.82 -41.05
C CYS A 469 9.93 -1.54 -41.63
N GLY A 470 9.77 -1.34 -42.94
CA GLY A 470 8.47 -1.16 -43.58
C GLY A 470 7.63 -2.44 -43.67
N LEU A 471 8.30 -3.61 -43.77
CA LEU A 471 7.63 -4.91 -43.91
C LEU A 471 7.31 -5.57 -42.57
N LYS A 472 8.21 -5.42 -41.59
CA LYS A 472 8.05 -5.99 -40.25
C LYS A 472 8.66 -5.07 -39.19
N PRO A 473 8.14 -5.10 -37.95
CA PRO A 473 8.68 -4.31 -36.85
C PRO A 473 10.14 -4.69 -36.59
N CYS A 474 11.07 -3.79 -36.90
CA CYS A 474 12.50 -4.10 -36.92
C CYS A 474 13.16 -4.08 -35.53
N ALA A 475 12.42 -3.69 -34.48
CA ALA A 475 12.88 -3.85 -33.10
C ALA A 475 12.55 -5.23 -32.51
N LEU A 476 11.66 -5.99 -33.16
CA LEU A 476 11.18 -7.28 -32.67
C LEU A 476 11.91 -8.44 -33.35
N ALA A 477 12.33 -9.41 -32.54
CA ALA A 477 12.77 -10.69 -33.05
C ALA A 477 11.58 -11.49 -33.60
N ASP A 478 11.83 -12.38 -34.57
CA ASP A 478 10.76 -13.12 -35.27
C ASP A 478 9.92 -14.03 -34.35
N ASN A 479 10.44 -14.40 -33.18
CA ASN A 479 9.73 -15.22 -32.19
C ASN A 479 8.84 -14.40 -31.22
N LEU A 480 8.89 -13.07 -31.27
CA LEU A 480 8.09 -12.21 -30.41
C LEU A 480 6.75 -11.85 -31.08
N PRO A 481 5.62 -11.92 -30.35
CA PRO A 481 4.34 -11.51 -30.89
C PRO A 481 4.33 -10.01 -31.18
N ARG A 482 3.60 -9.61 -32.22
CA ARG A 482 3.43 -8.20 -32.56
C ARG A 482 2.50 -7.52 -31.53
N PRO A 483 2.86 -6.34 -31.00
CA PRO A 483 1.98 -5.56 -30.13
C PRO A 483 0.66 -5.22 -30.83
N TYR A 484 -0.46 -5.43 -30.15
CA TYR A 484 -1.78 -5.04 -30.65
C TYR A 484 -2.67 -4.46 -29.55
N GLY A 485 -3.66 -3.68 -29.96
CA GLY A 485 -4.58 -2.97 -29.06
C GLY A 485 -4.14 -1.54 -28.74
N GLN A 486 -4.69 -0.99 -27.66
CA GLN A 486 -4.38 0.35 -27.16
C GLN A 486 -3.29 0.26 -26.09
N PHE A 487 -2.25 1.07 -26.23
CA PHE A 487 -1.08 1.09 -25.37
C PHE A 487 -0.98 2.38 -24.56
N TYR A 488 -0.40 2.25 -23.39
CA TYR A 488 -0.01 3.35 -22.53
C TYR A 488 1.51 3.36 -22.39
N ALA A 489 2.14 4.43 -22.86
CA ALA A 489 3.58 4.58 -22.90
C ALA A 489 4.09 5.40 -21.71
N MET A 490 4.88 4.78 -20.83
CA MET A 490 5.34 5.36 -19.57
C MET A 490 6.86 5.53 -19.51
N SER A 491 7.36 6.05 -18.38
CA SER A 491 8.79 6.24 -18.13
C SER A 491 9.47 7.15 -19.15
N GLY A 492 10.37 6.63 -19.98
CA GLY A 492 11.18 7.38 -20.93
C GLY A 492 10.36 8.12 -21.99
N PHE A 493 9.23 7.55 -22.42
CA PHE A 493 8.31 8.23 -23.34
C PHE A 493 7.77 9.53 -22.73
N PHE A 494 7.23 9.45 -21.52
CA PHE A 494 6.75 10.63 -20.77
C PHE A 494 7.87 11.65 -20.51
N VAL A 495 9.08 11.19 -20.20
CA VAL A 495 10.23 12.08 -19.95
C VAL A 495 10.53 12.94 -21.17
N VAL A 496 10.52 12.35 -22.37
CA VAL A 496 10.78 13.07 -23.62
C VAL A 496 9.63 14.05 -23.93
N TYR A 497 8.38 13.63 -23.80
CA TYR A 497 7.22 14.52 -24.00
C TYR A 497 7.25 15.71 -23.04
N ARG A 498 7.51 15.45 -21.75
CA ARG A 498 7.62 16.50 -20.74
C ARG A 498 8.79 17.45 -21.02
N PHE A 499 9.92 16.94 -21.51
CA PHE A 499 11.07 17.78 -21.84
C PHE A 499 10.73 18.84 -22.89
N PHE A 500 10.03 18.43 -23.94
CA PHE A 500 9.59 19.33 -25.01
C PHE A 500 8.29 20.09 -24.69
N ASN A 501 7.71 19.87 -23.51
CA ASN A 501 6.41 20.42 -23.12
C ASN A 501 5.32 20.12 -24.15
N VAL A 502 5.37 18.91 -24.73
CA VAL A 502 4.39 18.41 -25.69
C VAL A 502 3.27 17.71 -24.93
N SER A 503 2.03 17.93 -25.36
CA SER A 503 0.86 17.35 -24.70
C SER A 503 0.75 15.85 -25.00
N SER A 504 0.07 15.10 -24.14
CA SER A 504 -0.07 13.64 -24.31
C SER A 504 -0.96 13.24 -25.50
N ASP A 505 -1.76 14.18 -26.02
CA ASP A 505 -2.63 14.04 -27.20
C ASP A 505 -2.00 14.57 -28.50
N SER A 506 -0.80 15.13 -28.41
CA SER A 506 -0.02 15.57 -29.58
C SER A 506 0.41 14.39 -30.46
N THR A 507 0.65 14.70 -31.73
CA THR A 507 1.12 13.71 -32.71
C THR A 507 2.60 13.38 -32.49
N LEU A 508 3.04 12.24 -33.05
CA LEU A 508 4.47 11.90 -33.02
C LEU A 508 5.32 12.86 -33.87
N ASP A 509 4.71 13.57 -34.83
CA ASP A 509 5.39 14.58 -35.64
C ASP A 509 5.67 15.86 -34.86
N ASP A 510 4.80 16.25 -33.92
CA ASP A 510 5.05 17.39 -33.03
C ASP A 510 6.33 17.19 -32.19
N VAL A 511 6.61 15.94 -31.80
CA VAL A 511 7.85 15.58 -31.08
C VAL A 511 9.07 15.71 -31.99
N LEU A 512 8.95 15.37 -33.27
CA LEU A 512 10.02 15.55 -34.24
C LEU A 512 10.31 17.03 -34.48
N GLU A 513 9.27 17.85 -34.65
CA GLU A 513 9.40 19.31 -34.82
C GLU A 513 10.11 19.94 -33.61
N LYS A 514 9.66 19.62 -32.39
CA LYS A 514 10.33 20.11 -31.16
C LYS A 514 11.74 19.57 -30.99
N GLY A 515 12.00 18.33 -31.42
CA GLY A 515 13.34 17.77 -31.47
C GLY A 515 14.26 18.55 -32.41
N GLN A 516 13.78 18.92 -33.59
CA GLN A 516 14.51 19.70 -34.57
C GLN A 516 14.83 21.11 -34.05
N GLU A 517 13.81 21.84 -33.59
CA GLU A 517 13.95 23.17 -32.98
C GLU A 517 15.01 23.17 -31.86
N PHE A 518 15.03 22.11 -31.05
CA PHE A 518 16.00 21.97 -29.96
C PHE A 518 17.40 21.62 -30.45
N CYS A 519 17.52 20.87 -31.54
CA CYS A 519 18.81 20.48 -32.11
C CYS A 519 19.54 21.64 -32.81
N GLU A 520 18.78 22.59 -33.37
CA GLU A 520 19.31 23.75 -34.08
C GLU A 520 19.90 24.82 -33.15
N LYS A 521 19.64 24.74 -31.84
CA LYS A 521 20.24 25.63 -30.83
C LYS A 521 21.73 25.37 -30.65
N THR A 522 22.47 26.40 -30.23
CA THR A 522 23.81 26.20 -29.65
C THR A 522 23.71 25.50 -28.30
N TRP A 523 24.76 24.79 -27.88
CA TRP A 523 24.76 24.05 -26.62
C TRP A 523 24.46 24.94 -25.41
N ASP A 524 25.08 26.12 -25.33
CA ASP A 524 24.83 27.07 -24.24
C ASP A 524 23.38 27.54 -24.19
N THR A 525 22.77 27.79 -25.35
CA THR A 525 21.35 28.17 -25.43
C THR A 525 20.44 27.00 -25.04
N ALA A 526 20.71 25.80 -25.57
CA ALA A 526 19.93 24.60 -25.29
C ALA A 526 19.93 24.28 -23.79
N LYS A 527 21.12 24.25 -23.17
CA LYS A 527 21.33 23.97 -21.75
C LYS A 527 20.62 24.95 -20.82
N ASN A 528 20.63 26.23 -21.17
CA ASN A 528 20.00 27.29 -20.35
C ASN A 528 18.50 27.47 -20.65
N SER A 529 17.99 26.92 -21.76
CA SER A 529 16.56 27.02 -22.12
C SER A 529 15.64 26.07 -21.35
N VAL A 530 16.19 25.14 -20.57
CA VAL A 530 15.44 24.15 -19.79
C VAL A 530 15.93 24.10 -18.35
N ALA A 531 15.07 23.65 -17.44
CA ALA A 531 15.47 23.45 -16.05
C ALA A 531 16.60 22.39 -15.96
N PRO A 532 17.57 22.54 -15.03
CA PRO A 532 18.65 21.57 -14.86
C PRO A 532 18.11 20.15 -14.63
N GLN A 533 18.48 19.25 -15.53
CA GLN A 533 18.08 17.84 -15.52
C GLN A 533 19.14 16.97 -16.20
N PRO A 534 19.15 15.66 -15.96
CA PRO A 534 20.12 14.76 -16.61
C PRO A 534 19.93 14.68 -18.12
N PHE A 535 21.04 14.54 -18.85
CA PHE A 535 21.09 14.22 -20.28
C PHE A 535 20.45 15.26 -21.22
N ILE A 536 20.50 16.55 -20.89
CA ILE A 536 19.94 17.62 -21.74
C ILE A 536 20.51 17.54 -23.17
N GLU A 537 21.80 17.24 -23.30
CA GLU A 537 22.52 17.09 -24.56
C GLU A 537 21.94 16.01 -25.46
N GLN A 538 21.29 14.98 -24.90
CA GLN A 538 20.82 13.83 -25.67
C GLN A 538 19.41 14.00 -26.22
N TYR A 539 18.67 15.06 -25.89
CA TYR A 539 17.27 15.18 -26.32
C TYR A 539 17.10 15.44 -27.82
N CYS A 540 18.10 15.99 -28.52
CA CYS A 540 18.08 16.03 -29.99
C CYS A 540 18.06 14.60 -30.58
N PHE A 541 18.78 13.63 -29.98
CA PHE A 541 18.70 12.22 -30.38
C PHE A 541 17.43 11.52 -29.89
N ARG A 542 17.02 11.78 -28.64
CA ARG A 542 15.90 11.05 -28.01
C ARG A 542 14.55 11.35 -28.68
N ALA A 543 14.36 12.55 -29.23
CA ALA A 543 13.14 12.91 -29.96
C ALA A 543 12.87 11.97 -31.15
N PRO A 544 13.73 11.90 -32.19
CA PRO A 544 13.53 10.97 -33.30
C PRO A 544 13.59 9.52 -32.85
N TYR A 545 14.41 9.18 -31.85
CA TYR A 545 14.51 7.80 -31.36
C TYR A 545 13.17 7.24 -30.87
N ILE A 546 12.46 7.94 -29.98
CA ILE A 546 11.19 7.42 -29.46
C ILE A 546 10.10 7.32 -30.53
N VAL A 547 10.13 8.22 -31.51
CA VAL A 547 9.18 8.24 -32.62
C VAL A 547 9.42 7.05 -33.55
N PHE A 548 10.66 6.81 -33.96
CA PHE A 548 11.00 5.66 -34.81
C PHE A 548 10.87 4.34 -34.07
N LEU A 549 11.15 4.29 -32.77
CA LEU A 549 10.91 3.10 -31.96
C LEU A 549 9.43 2.68 -31.99
N LEU A 550 8.50 3.64 -31.89
CA LEU A 550 7.07 3.36 -31.99
C LEU A 550 6.66 3.01 -33.43
N ARG A 551 6.92 3.91 -34.40
CA ARG A 551 6.43 3.78 -35.78
C ARG A 551 7.07 2.63 -36.54
N GLU A 552 8.39 2.50 -36.49
CA GLU A 552 9.17 1.55 -37.30
C GLU A 552 9.57 0.32 -36.48
N GLY A 553 10.02 0.53 -35.24
CA GLY A 553 10.49 -0.54 -34.38
C GLY A 553 9.37 -1.49 -33.93
N LEU A 554 8.22 -0.94 -33.55
CA LEU A 554 7.10 -1.69 -32.97
C LEU A 554 5.82 -1.69 -33.81
N HIS A 555 5.76 -0.87 -34.87
CA HIS A 555 4.56 -0.65 -35.69
C HIS A 555 3.35 -0.17 -34.87
N ILE A 556 3.58 0.68 -33.87
CA ILE A 556 2.56 1.33 -33.05
C ILE A 556 2.34 2.75 -33.56
N THR A 557 1.11 3.01 -34.01
CA THR A 557 0.71 4.35 -34.49
C THR A 557 0.29 5.26 -33.35
N GLU A 558 0.24 6.57 -33.60
CA GLU A 558 -0.24 7.58 -32.64
C GLU A 558 -1.68 7.33 -32.16
N ARG A 559 -2.52 6.66 -32.96
CA ARG A 559 -3.90 6.29 -32.58
C ARG A 559 -3.97 5.12 -31.60
N GLN A 560 -2.86 4.40 -31.41
CA GLN A 560 -2.77 3.23 -30.56
C GLN A 560 -1.98 3.50 -29.29
N VAL A 561 -1.42 4.69 -29.10
CA VAL A 561 -0.57 4.99 -27.95
C VAL A 561 -1.05 6.24 -27.22
N ILE A 562 -1.19 6.12 -25.91
CA ILE A 562 -1.44 7.22 -25.00
C ILE A 562 -0.16 7.45 -24.22
N ILE A 563 0.38 8.66 -24.25
CA ILE A 563 1.55 8.99 -23.43
C ILE A 563 1.12 9.19 -21.99
N GLY A 564 1.74 8.40 -21.13
CA GLY A 564 1.37 8.33 -19.74
C GLY A 564 1.78 9.54 -18.92
N SER A 565 1.24 9.58 -17.70
CA SER A 565 1.65 10.52 -16.68
C SER A 565 2.85 9.97 -15.90
N GLY A 566 3.63 10.88 -15.31
CA GLY A 566 4.73 10.53 -14.41
C GLY A 566 4.31 9.86 -13.09
N SER A 567 3.06 9.39 -12.94
CA SER A 567 2.52 8.79 -11.72
C SER A 567 2.48 7.26 -11.74
N ILE A 568 2.72 6.63 -12.90
CA ILE A 568 2.66 5.17 -13.05
C ILE A 568 4.08 4.59 -13.10
N THR A 569 4.31 3.54 -12.32
CA THR A 569 5.57 2.80 -12.27
C THR A 569 5.31 1.33 -11.97
N TRP A 570 6.10 0.42 -12.54
CA TRP A 570 6.01 -1.01 -12.30
C TRP A 570 6.11 -1.37 -10.80
N THR A 571 6.77 -0.55 -9.97
CA THR A 571 6.89 -0.81 -8.53
C THR A 571 5.53 -0.87 -7.82
N LEU A 572 4.52 -0.14 -8.32
CA LEU A 572 3.14 -0.22 -7.83
C LEU A 572 2.55 -1.60 -8.11
N GLY A 573 2.79 -2.16 -9.29
CA GLY A 573 2.33 -3.50 -9.66
C GLY A 573 3.01 -4.60 -8.85
N ALA A 574 4.30 -4.45 -8.56
CA ALA A 574 5.02 -5.35 -7.65
C ALA A 574 4.40 -5.31 -6.24
N ALA A 575 4.17 -4.11 -5.70
CA ALA A 575 3.53 -3.95 -4.39
C ALA A 575 2.09 -4.48 -4.36
N LEU A 576 1.31 -4.29 -5.42
CA LEU A 576 -0.05 -4.85 -5.57
C LEU A 576 -0.02 -6.38 -5.53
N LEU A 577 0.91 -7.00 -6.25
CA LEU A 577 1.02 -8.46 -6.27
C LEU A 577 1.39 -9.01 -4.89
N GLU A 578 2.38 -8.41 -4.22
CA GLU A 578 2.82 -8.82 -2.88
C GLU A 578 1.74 -8.57 -1.82
N ALA A 579 1.01 -7.47 -1.92
CA ALA A 579 -0.16 -7.23 -1.09
C ALA A 579 -1.23 -8.30 -1.33
N GLY A 580 -1.54 -8.62 -2.59
CA GLY A 580 -2.50 -9.66 -2.97
C GLY A 580 -2.20 -11.03 -2.37
N LYS A 581 -0.93 -11.47 -2.40
CA LYS A 581 -0.49 -12.72 -1.76
C LYS A 581 -0.74 -12.74 -0.26
N ALA A 582 -0.47 -11.62 0.42
CA ALA A 582 -0.66 -11.47 1.86
C ALA A 582 -2.14 -11.39 2.29
N PHE A 583 -3.03 -10.93 1.39
CA PHE A 583 -4.48 -10.93 1.63
C PHE A 583 -5.14 -12.27 1.27
N SER A 584 -4.68 -12.95 0.21
CA SER A 584 -5.20 -14.26 -0.24
C SER A 584 -5.02 -15.34 0.83
N THR A 585 -3.81 -15.45 1.40
CA THR A 585 -3.53 -16.36 2.53
C THR A 585 -4.48 -16.11 3.72
N ARG A 586 -4.84 -14.85 3.97
CA ARG A 586 -5.78 -14.49 5.03
C ARG A 586 -7.24 -14.79 4.68
N ALA A 587 -7.65 -14.65 3.42
CA ALA A 587 -8.98 -15.02 2.95
C ALA A 587 -9.21 -16.54 3.06
N VAL A 588 -8.19 -17.33 2.70
CA VAL A 588 -8.20 -18.79 2.89
C VAL A 588 -8.22 -19.15 4.38
N LEU A 589 -7.41 -18.49 5.23
CA LEU A 589 -7.49 -18.67 6.68
C LEU A 589 -8.85 -18.24 7.27
N HIS A 590 -9.48 -17.20 6.75
CA HIS A 590 -10.85 -16.83 7.11
C HIS A 590 -11.86 -17.90 6.72
N SER A 591 -11.65 -18.61 5.60
CA SER A 591 -12.50 -19.75 5.20
C SER A 591 -12.28 -21.00 6.06
N TYR A 592 -11.07 -21.20 6.61
CA TYR A 592 -10.76 -22.32 7.52
C TYR A 592 -11.14 -22.05 8.98
N GLU A 593 -11.24 -20.78 9.41
CA GLU A 593 -11.78 -20.42 10.73
C GLU A 593 -13.30 -20.64 10.87
N ILE A 594 -13.97 -21.18 9.86
CA ILE A 594 -15.43 -21.45 9.88
C ILE A 594 -15.79 -22.70 10.72
N PHE A 595 -14.83 -23.60 11.01
CA PHE A 595 -15.07 -24.76 11.90
C PHE A 595 -14.55 -24.62 13.33
N GLN A 596 -14.01 -23.45 13.69
CA GLN A 596 -13.92 -23.04 15.09
C GLN A 596 -15.09 -22.10 15.33
N MET A 597 -16.08 -22.51 16.13
CA MET A 597 -17.14 -21.61 16.62
C MET A 597 -16.49 -20.43 17.37
N LYS A 598 -16.10 -19.40 16.63
CA LYS A 598 -15.81 -18.08 17.17
C LYS A 598 -17.15 -17.46 17.55
N ILE A 599 -17.62 -17.78 18.75
CA ILE A 599 -18.64 -16.95 19.40
C ILE A 599 -18.02 -15.56 19.48
N LYS A 600 -18.55 -14.62 18.67
CA LYS A 600 -18.07 -13.24 18.68
C LYS A 600 -18.19 -12.74 20.12
N PRO A 601 -17.21 -12.00 20.66
CA PRO A 601 -17.32 -11.44 22.01
C PRO A 601 -18.64 -10.67 22.16
N VAL A 602 -19.11 -10.03 21.08
CA VAL A 602 -20.42 -9.36 20.96
C VAL A 602 -21.60 -10.30 21.27
N THR A 603 -21.60 -11.53 20.77
CA THR A 603 -22.65 -12.52 21.07
C THR A 603 -22.56 -12.98 22.53
N LEU A 604 -21.35 -13.11 23.06
CA LEU A 604 -21.09 -13.50 24.45
C LEU A 604 -21.56 -12.41 25.42
N PHE A 605 -21.27 -11.14 25.14
CA PHE A 605 -21.77 -9.99 25.89
C PHE A 605 -23.29 -9.84 25.75
N ALA A 606 -23.87 -10.08 24.57
CA ALA A 606 -25.32 -10.06 24.39
C ALA A 606 -26.03 -11.17 25.19
N ILE A 607 -25.45 -12.38 25.23
CA ILE A 607 -25.97 -13.50 26.05
C ILE A 607 -25.80 -13.20 27.54
N LEU A 608 -24.63 -12.70 27.96
CA LEU A 608 -24.37 -12.29 29.34
C LEU A 608 -25.32 -11.17 29.78
N PHE A 609 -25.64 -10.24 28.88
CA PHE A 609 -26.57 -9.16 29.15
C PHE A 609 -28.02 -9.66 29.21
N ALA A 610 -28.43 -10.54 28.29
CA ALA A 610 -29.75 -11.16 28.31
C ALA A 610 -29.93 -12.00 29.59
N SER A 611 -28.88 -12.68 30.06
CA SER A 611 -28.91 -13.45 31.30
C SER A 611 -28.91 -12.56 32.55
N ILE A 612 -28.11 -11.49 32.59
CA ILE A 612 -28.13 -10.50 33.68
C ILE A 612 -29.47 -9.77 33.73
N PHE A 613 -30.02 -9.37 32.58
CA PHE A 613 -31.34 -8.73 32.49
C PHE A 613 -32.45 -9.69 32.95
N SER A 614 -32.41 -10.95 32.51
CA SER A 614 -33.35 -11.99 32.96
C SER A 614 -33.20 -12.27 34.46
N LEU A 615 -31.98 -12.24 35.00
CA LEU A 615 -31.70 -12.40 36.42
C LEU A 615 -32.22 -11.20 37.23
N ILE A 616 -32.03 -9.97 36.76
CA ILE A 616 -32.58 -8.76 37.39
C ILE A 616 -34.10 -8.80 37.35
N CYS A 617 -34.71 -9.22 36.25
CA CYS A 617 -36.16 -9.43 36.14
C CYS A 617 -36.64 -10.51 37.11
N ALA A 618 -35.99 -11.67 37.14
CA ALA A 618 -36.33 -12.77 38.05
C ALA A 618 -36.19 -12.35 39.52
N LEU A 619 -35.11 -11.67 39.89
CA LEU A 619 -34.89 -11.15 41.25
C LEU A 619 -35.89 -10.06 41.62
N SER A 620 -36.34 -9.24 40.66
CA SER A 620 -37.40 -8.26 40.92
C SER A 620 -38.81 -8.87 40.98
N PHE A 621 -39.04 -10.04 40.36
CA PHE A 621 -40.22 -10.87 40.59
C PHE A 621 -40.18 -11.58 41.96
N VAL A 622 -39.04 -12.16 42.34
CA VAL A 622 -38.86 -12.83 43.64
C VAL A 622 -38.91 -11.84 44.80
N ALA A 623 -38.36 -10.64 44.65
CA ALA A 623 -38.43 -9.57 45.65
C ALA A 623 -39.86 -9.03 45.88
N ASN A 624 -40.81 -9.35 44.99
CA ASN A 624 -42.22 -8.99 45.11
C ASN A 624 -43.14 -10.17 45.43
N TRP A 625 -42.62 -11.41 45.53
CA TRP A 625 -43.45 -12.60 45.74
C TRP A 625 -43.09 -13.36 47.03
N MET A 626 -43.31 -12.71 48.17
CA MET A 626 -43.71 -13.42 49.39
C MET A 626 -44.51 -12.52 50.35
N PRO A 627 -45.86 -12.46 50.22
CA PRO A 627 -46.75 -12.23 51.35
C PRO A 627 -47.12 -13.57 52.00
N ARG A 628 -46.92 -13.65 53.31
CA ARG A 628 -47.26 -14.80 54.16
C ARG A 628 -48.79 -15.07 54.13
N PHE A 629 -49.24 -16.09 53.41
CA PHE A 629 -50.66 -16.50 53.43
C PHE A 629 -50.92 -18.02 53.56
N PHE A 630 -49.94 -18.83 53.96
CA PHE A 630 -50.17 -20.21 54.38
C PHE A 630 -49.73 -20.44 55.82
N ARG A 631 -50.54 -19.96 56.77
CA ARG A 631 -50.63 -20.51 58.14
C ARG A 631 -51.86 -19.91 58.82
N ARG A 632 -52.94 -20.70 58.91
CA ARG A 632 -53.64 -20.90 60.18
C ARG A 632 -54.45 -22.21 60.17
N PRO A 633 -54.57 -22.87 61.34
CA PRO A 633 -55.27 -24.13 61.56
C PRO A 633 -56.74 -23.89 61.95
N TYR A 634 -57.61 -24.89 61.80
CA TYR A 634 -58.48 -25.46 62.85
C TYR A 634 -59.30 -26.65 62.28
N LEU A 635 -59.20 -27.77 63.01
CA LEU A 635 -59.91 -29.07 63.00
C LEU A 635 -61.42 -28.95 63.33
N PRO A 636 -62.20 -30.04 63.54
CA PRO A 636 -62.19 -31.44 63.03
C PRO A 636 -63.61 -31.86 62.53
N LEU A 637 -63.83 -33.11 62.09
CA LEU A 637 -64.98 -33.94 62.51
C LEU A 637 -64.91 -35.39 61.98
N PHE A 638 -65.27 -36.28 62.90
CA PHE A 638 -65.55 -37.72 62.82
C PHE A 638 -64.41 -38.75 62.77
N ARG A 639 -64.15 -39.22 64.00
CA ARG A 639 -63.57 -40.49 64.42
C ARG A 639 -64.71 -41.51 64.56
N HIS A 640 -64.58 -42.68 63.95
CA HIS A 640 -64.95 -43.93 64.61
C HIS A 640 -63.97 -45.04 64.22
N ASN A 641 -63.46 -45.69 65.27
CA ASN A 641 -62.59 -46.86 65.24
C ASN A 641 -63.40 -48.11 64.82
N ASN A 642 -62.77 -49.08 64.17
CA ASN A 642 -62.32 -50.32 64.84
C ASN A 642 -61.72 -51.35 63.86
N ALA A 643 -60.71 -52.03 64.39
CA ALA A 643 -60.38 -53.45 64.23
C ALA A 643 -60.01 -54.03 62.84
N SER A 644 -58.71 -54.23 62.68
CA SER A 644 -58.02 -55.50 62.39
C SER A 644 -58.73 -56.66 61.65
N SER A 645 -58.02 -57.09 60.62
CA SER A 645 -57.73 -58.47 60.18
C SER A 645 -58.62 -59.18 59.14
N THR A 646 -57.87 -59.73 58.17
CA THR A 646 -58.13 -60.88 57.28
C THR A 646 -59.11 -60.74 56.10
N SER A 647 -58.46 -60.49 54.95
CA SER A 647 -58.35 -61.40 53.80
C SER A 647 -59.45 -61.45 52.73
N VAL A 648 -58.94 -61.39 51.49
CA VAL A 648 -59.36 -62.07 50.24
C VAL A 648 -60.03 -61.20 49.16
N LEU A 649 -59.33 -61.17 48.00
CA LEU A 649 -59.73 -60.90 46.59
C LEU A 649 -60.26 -59.47 46.30
N ASN A 650 -59.86 -58.75 45.23
CA ASN A 650 -59.45 -59.11 43.89
C ASN A 650 -58.90 -57.85 43.15
N ILE A 651 -58.35 -58.06 41.94
CA ILE A 651 -58.06 -57.12 40.81
C ILE A 651 -56.55 -56.95 40.47
N PRO A 652 -56.16 -56.97 39.16
CA PRO A 652 -54.93 -57.60 38.69
C PRO A 652 -53.82 -56.62 38.30
N THR A 653 -52.59 -57.14 38.22
CA THR A 653 -51.45 -56.52 37.52
C THR A 653 -50.67 -57.59 36.75
N PRO A 654 -50.25 -57.32 35.52
CA PRO A 654 -49.09 -57.99 34.93
C PRO A 654 -47.91 -57.01 34.94
N PHE A 655 -46.74 -57.49 35.36
CA PHE A 655 -45.55 -57.58 34.52
C PHE A 655 -44.37 -57.98 35.42
N ARG A 656 -43.98 -59.25 35.27
CA ARG A 656 -42.85 -59.86 35.94
C ARG A 656 -41.69 -59.93 34.95
N PHE A 657 -40.52 -59.59 35.46
CA PHE A 657 -39.19 -59.79 34.88
C PHE A 657 -38.92 -61.25 34.51
N GLN A 658 -38.10 -61.44 33.48
CA GLN A 658 -37.06 -62.46 33.51
C GLN A 658 -35.76 -61.93 32.88
N CYS A 659 -34.67 -62.41 33.47
CA CYS A 659 -33.30 -61.93 33.38
C CYS A 659 -32.42 -63.09 32.89
N LEU A 660 -31.41 -62.79 32.08
CA LEU A 660 -30.09 -63.44 32.05
C LEU A 660 -29.13 -62.40 31.44
N SER A 661 -28.17 -61.84 32.20
CA SER A 661 -26.83 -62.38 32.53
C SER A 661 -25.98 -62.56 31.26
N SER A 662 -24.77 -62.02 31.08
CA SER A 662 -23.77 -61.41 31.97
C SER A 662 -22.70 -60.69 31.12
N GLY A 663 -21.89 -59.81 31.73
CA GLY A 663 -20.49 -59.61 31.31
C GLY A 663 -20.04 -58.18 31.08
N THR A 664 -19.40 -57.60 32.09
CA THR A 664 -18.95 -56.22 32.21
C THR A 664 -17.48 -56.01 31.75
N LEU A 665 -17.21 -54.81 31.22
CA LEU A 665 -16.05 -53.93 31.51
C LEU A 665 -14.64 -54.10 30.87
N LEU A 666 -14.22 -53.02 30.17
CA LEU A 666 -12.91 -52.30 30.09
C LEU A 666 -11.56 -53.03 29.90
N TYR A 667 -10.76 -52.66 28.87
CA TYR A 667 -9.68 -51.63 28.93
C TYR A 667 -8.74 -51.62 27.67
N LYS A 668 -8.31 -50.39 27.28
CA LYS A 668 -6.99 -49.97 26.71
C LYS A 668 -6.57 -50.24 25.23
N THR A 669 -6.46 -49.13 24.49
CA THR A 669 -5.33 -48.63 23.64
C THR A 669 -4.44 -49.62 22.87
N LEU A 670 -4.32 -49.44 21.55
CA LEU A 670 -3.10 -48.97 20.83
C LEU A 670 -3.24 -49.09 19.29
N ALA A 671 -2.91 -47.98 18.63
CA ALA A 671 -2.16 -47.80 17.37
C ALA A 671 -2.26 -48.76 16.16
N CYS A 672 -2.28 -48.09 14.98
CA CYS A 672 -1.59 -48.41 13.73
C CYS A 672 -2.35 -49.24 12.66
N GLY A 673 -2.52 -48.67 11.46
CA GLY A 673 -3.12 -49.37 10.32
C GLY A 673 -3.31 -48.55 9.03
N LYS A 674 -2.18 -48.22 8.40
CA LYS A 674 -1.91 -48.05 6.94
C LYS A 674 -3.06 -47.77 5.94
N ASN A 675 -2.87 -46.63 5.25
CA ASN A 675 -2.81 -46.45 3.79
C ASN A 675 -3.23 -47.62 2.88
N PHE A 676 -4.15 -47.33 1.95
CA PHE A 676 -4.19 -47.96 0.62
C PHE A 676 -4.13 -46.87 -0.47
N TYR A 677 -3.11 -47.03 -1.33
CA TYR A 677 -2.88 -46.29 -2.57
C TYR A 677 -3.81 -46.82 -3.67
N GLY A 678 -4.15 -45.97 -4.64
CA GLY A 678 -4.80 -46.36 -5.90
C GLY A 678 -4.89 -45.19 -6.88
N ASN A 679 -3.86 -45.07 -7.72
CA ASN A 679 -3.62 -44.05 -8.76
C ASN A 679 -4.76 -43.87 -9.78
N LEU A 680 -4.85 -42.67 -10.37
CA LEU A 680 -4.93 -42.50 -11.82
C LEU A 680 -4.63 -41.03 -12.20
N LEU A 681 -3.55 -40.81 -12.97
CA LEU A 681 -3.28 -39.61 -13.76
C LEU A 681 -2.49 -40.03 -14.99
N PHE A 682 -3.06 -39.73 -16.16
CA PHE A 682 -2.37 -39.25 -17.36
C PHE A 682 -3.04 -37.92 -17.73
#